data_AF-A0A2G5TP30-F1
#
_entry.id   AF-A0A2G5TP30-F1
#
_cell.length_a   1.000
_cell.length_b   1.000
_cell.length_c   1.000
_cell.angle_alpha   90.00
_cell.angle_beta   90.00
_cell.angle_gamma   90.00
#
_symmetry.space_group_name_H-M   'P 1'
#
loop_
_entity.id
_entity.type
_entity.pdbx_description
1 polymer ?
#
loop_
_entity_poly.entity_id
_entity_poly.type
_entity_poly.pdbx_seq_one_letter_code
_entity_poly.pdbx_strand_id
1 'polypeptide(L)'
;MSDADSIQQLQAIQKIGVETEKMMDLLNKDSLNAVKKLQIITTLCTDHNLEAVYIEKVAEKLVKYFSQASIFKRRKMALRISRLPLTTKIIICRAFLAQGIENFPMELMLIQETRKAGVKIKATGFKKTECDFAMALGNNAWGRLGIGSDVDHISELTPVQLPGNVRHIEMGQFHTIFVLTNGELYGCGKAANFLEGHHEAEEIIATPVKLDYFKCRPKVNHEIIVTDVSTKITGYTDDSSLIIGKYTPTENILILSSGENWTIINKLRLAENREAEENKNRRITVDVHDGRRREVVVRPDCTWLGKDNEKHGIVFLLDGFRVNSEHLWKNYFYTDDGVAYAMFDKNMYKGRLVIVPRVADHSRDDSSDEEEDGDVQVADALIGKKGDVLLCVMQEVVSPFEFGTMKMTSCGESIIRYRKHKTDSKMESDKNLNILPQFQVGMMPTELNYPQDPDGTCSTQQLQSVHEKLLDQWPIKKISELYTMHGLARSTVLPRILLSLIHFLRLNENGLPKVFVENINDEYTLDVNSIRKEMHTAFKMGLKIPVMVVETDWTSAQRQKRELEVKKKCRAYILGLMDTVNDLMKKLGQIPLKYRVNQLDAKFGYFVKQILENNIDGEKTNSGVLAIPRGMHHFKWNHCEESMKERITENDVDGSEDRLHLIRVEALPVQDKNSNYREHMIYWTLTTRFHISCIDPKLLDHIVEGNVINLNMVCINDENSQRYNDYLDAFFIINDSDLQLQSFDRKIDIKGVTSTLPAKDKYTIETSDGTRLEVPKVLFEIYSGYDGARKRTSVMTTELMDEFKLDHTAEAVELALKCLVDVRVFYNATMDLKIQVFELFEYCMITRLRRELLRMIVLTAKESDCEFLRPLILHKWDEMLSLIVNIRPEILIFWKNLPLKKSYLKQLNMFSELISTRRYDMESPLASSAIEHLYNTSEFEAENEKINQKFMSKFMSKDAQDRDVQWDLMKLILSWDNKEKRAAKRPGESLNVNFTGMRPRRPRIEHLAEAFEILRPVLI
;
A
#
# COMPACT_ATOMS: atom_id res chain seq x y z
N MET A 1 38.36 28.74 -9.40
CA MET A 1 38.59 28.61 -7.94
C MET A 1 39.82 29.43 -7.61
N SER A 2 39.79 30.21 -6.53
CA SER A 2 40.93 31.06 -6.13
C SER A 2 42.01 30.23 -5.43
N ASP A 3 43.27 30.67 -5.43
CA ASP A 3 44.38 29.99 -4.72
C ASP A 3 44.09 29.84 -3.21
N ALA A 4 43.29 30.74 -2.63
CA ALA A 4 42.89 30.71 -1.23
C ALA A 4 41.94 29.55 -0.90
N ASP A 5 40.98 29.23 -1.77
CA ASP A 5 40.04 28.10 -1.57
C ASP A 5 40.77 26.76 -1.55
N SER A 6 41.77 26.61 -2.43
CA SER A 6 42.59 25.41 -2.53
C SER A 6 43.43 25.18 -1.27
N ILE A 7 43.98 26.24 -0.69
CA ILE A 7 44.74 26.17 0.58
C ILE A 7 43.83 25.76 1.75
N GLN A 8 42.62 26.31 1.82
CA GLN A 8 41.65 25.96 2.88
C GLN A 8 41.20 24.49 2.79
N GLN A 9 40.98 23.98 1.57
CA GLN A 9 40.65 22.56 1.37
C GLN A 9 41.79 21.64 1.80
N LEU A 10 43.05 21.98 1.50
CA LEU A 10 44.21 21.20 1.94
C LEU A 10 44.35 21.15 3.46
N GLN A 11 44.14 22.27 4.16
CA GLN A 11 44.14 22.32 5.62
C GLN A 11 43.03 21.46 6.23
N ALA A 12 41.83 21.48 5.62
CA ALA A 12 40.72 20.64 6.05
C ALA A 12 41.04 19.14 5.90
N ILE A 13 41.65 18.73 4.79
CA ILE A 13 42.07 17.34 4.54
C ILE A 13 43.09 16.87 5.60
N GLN A 14 44.08 17.70 5.95
CA GLN A 14 45.05 17.38 7.01
C GLN A 14 44.34 17.16 8.36
N LYS A 15 43.40 18.03 8.70
CA LYS A 15 42.61 17.92 9.94
C LYS A 15 41.74 16.66 9.96
N ILE A 16 41.18 16.26 8.82
CA ILE A 16 40.44 14.99 8.68
C ILE A 16 41.36 13.80 8.97
N GLY A 17 42.60 13.81 8.47
CA GLY A 17 43.59 12.78 8.78
C GLY A 17 43.82 12.63 10.28
N VAL A 18 44.06 13.75 10.98
CA VAL A 18 44.27 13.77 12.44
C VAL A 18 43.06 13.25 13.21
N GLU A 19 41.84 13.67 12.85
CA GLU A 19 40.64 13.19 13.54
C GLU A 19 40.33 11.72 13.21
N THR A 20 40.74 11.22 12.05
CA THR A 20 40.65 9.80 11.68
C THR A 20 41.55 8.94 12.56
N GLU A 21 42.82 9.34 12.76
CA GLU A 21 43.74 8.61 13.65
C GLU A 21 43.21 8.54 15.08
N LYS A 22 42.77 9.69 15.62
CA LYS A 22 42.14 9.74 16.95
C LYS A 22 40.91 8.84 17.07
N MET A 23 40.11 8.76 16.01
CA MET A 23 38.95 7.87 15.98
C MET A 23 39.36 6.41 16.05
N MET A 24 40.39 6.00 15.30
CA MET A 24 40.89 4.62 15.31
C MET A 24 41.44 4.24 16.69
N ASP A 25 42.15 5.15 17.36
CA ASP A 25 42.61 4.94 18.74
C ASP A 25 41.45 4.78 19.73
N LEU A 26 40.40 5.59 19.58
CA LEU A 26 39.21 5.53 20.43
C LEU A 26 38.42 4.24 20.20
N LEU A 27 38.36 3.67 19.01
CA LEU A 27 37.64 2.41 18.77
C LEU A 27 38.12 1.28 19.70
N ASN A 28 39.41 1.27 20.07
CA ASN A 28 39.98 0.26 20.95
C ASN A 28 39.82 0.56 22.45
N LYS A 29 39.61 1.83 22.82
CA LYS A 29 39.62 2.28 24.24
C LYS A 29 38.25 2.74 24.73
N ASP A 30 37.51 3.43 23.88
CA ASP A 30 36.22 4.07 24.16
C ASP A 30 35.45 4.25 22.84
N SER A 31 34.84 3.16 22.38
CA SER A 31 34.23 3.11 21.04
C SER A 31 33.00 4.03 20.95
N LEU A 32 32.35 4.35 22.06
CA LEU A 32 31.20 5.25 22.10
C LEU A 32 31.63 6.70 21.82
N ASN A 33 32.81 7.12 22.27
CA ASN A 33 33.34 8.43 21.92
C ASN A 33 33.93 8.49 20.50
N ALA A 34 34.39 7.37 19.94
CA ALA A 34 34.86 7.30 18.55
C ALA A 34 33.78 7.76 17.55
N VAL A 35 32.52 7.40 17.76
CA VAL A 35 31.37 7.79 16.92
C VAL A 35 31.25 9.31 16.77
N LYS A 36 31.62 10.09 17.81
CA LYS A 36 31.56 11.58 17.77
C LYS A 36 32.57 12.17 16.77
N LYS A 37 33.68 11.49 16.51
CA LYS A 37 34.73 11.98 15.60
C LYS A 37 34.25 12.00 14.16
N LEU A 38 33.41 11.04 13.76
CA LEU A 38 32.84 11.00 12.42
C LEU A 38 31.94 12.23 12.13
N GLN A 39 31.24 12.75 13.14
CA GLN A 39 30.47 14.00 13.00
C GLN A 39 31.38 15.19 12.67
N ILE A 40 32.50 15.34 13.39
CA ILE A 40 33.47 16.42 13.14
C ILE A 40 33.99 16.33 11.71
N ILE A 41 34.34 15.12 11.26
CA ILE A 41 34.79 14.86 9.89
C ILE A 41 33.69 15.20 8.88
N THR A 42 32.43 14.87 9.16
CA THR A 42 31.28 15.21 8.31
C THR A 42 31.16 16.72 8.13
N THR A 43 31.24 17.48 9.23
CA THR A 43 31.18 18.93 9.21
C THR A 43 32.32 19.53 8.38
N LEU A 44 33.56 19.09 8.60
CA LEU A 44 34.71 19.56 7.82
C LEU A 44 34.54 19.28 6.31
N CYS A 45 34.04 18.10 5.94
CA CYS A 45 33.82 17.78 4.53
C CYS A 45 32.70 18.62 3.91
N THR A 46 31.64 18.91 4.68
CA THR A 46 30.48 19.69 4.22
C THR A 46 30.84 21.17 4.07
N ASP A 47 31.52 21.76 5.05
CA ASP A 47 31.87 23.18 5.10
C ASP A 47 32.88 23.56 3.98
N HIS A 48 33.81 22.64 3.66
CA HIS A 48 34.83 22.86 2.63
C HIS A 48 34.48 22.23 1.26
N ASN A 49 33.26 21.70 1.12
CA ASN A 49 32.74 21.05 -0.10
C ASN A 49 33.70 19.98 -0.68
N LEU A 50 34.23 19.13 0.21
CA LEU A 50 35.14 18.05 -0.16
C LEU A 50 34.39 16.86 -0.78
N GLU A 51 35.11 16.00 -1.50
CA GLU A 51 34.57 14.76 -2.05
C GLU A 51 34.11 13.78 -0.95
N ALA A 52 33.03 13.05 -1.21
CA ALA A 52 32.46 12.10 -0.24
C ALA A 52 33.42 10.96 0.15
N VAL A 53 34.37 10.61 -0.73
CA VAL A 53 35.38 9.56 -0.51
C VAL A 53 36.14 9.72 0.82
N TYR A 54 36.40 10.96 1.26
CA TYR A 54 37.13 11.21 2.51
C TYR A 54 36.37 10.74 3.74
N ILE A 55 35.05 10.87 3.75
CA ILE A 55 34.23 10.42 4.88
C ILE A 55 33.77 8.97 4.72
N GLU A 56 33.49 8.50 3.50
CA GLU A 56 33.07 7.12 3.23
C GLU A 56 34.10 6.12 3.74
N LYS A 57 35.39 6.33 3.45
CA LYS A 57 36.49 5.47 3.94
C LYS A 57 36.58 5.42 5.47
N VAL A 58 36.23 6.51 6.15
CA VAL A 58 36.25 6.56 7.63
C VAL A 58 35.02 5.85 8.20
N ALA A 59 33.84 6.07 7.59
CA ALA A 59 32.61 5.38 7.95
C ALA A 59 32.74 3.86 7.75
N GLU A 60 33.40 3.42 6.68
CA GLU A 60 33.68 2.00 6.42
C GLU A 60 34.47 1.33 7.55
N LYS A 61 35.50 2.01 8.08
CA LYS A 61 36.29 1.51 9.20
C LYS A 61 35.46 1.38 10.48
N LEU A 62 34.57 2.35 10.74
CA LEU A 62 33.63 2.29 11.87
C LEU A 62 32.66 1.11 11.75
N VAL A 63 32.08 0.93 10.57
CA VAL A 63 31.14 -0.15 10.25
C VAL A 63 31.81 -1.52 10.39
N LYS A 64 33.05 -1.66 9.90
CA LYS A 64 33.83 -2.89 10.05
C LYS A 64 34.04 -3.24 11.53
N TYR A 65 34.41 -2.26 12.37
CA TYR A 65 34.49 -2.47 13.81
C TYR A 65 33.12 -2.85 14.42
N PHE A 66 32.07 -2.12 14.04
CA PHE A 66 30.71 -2.37 14.52
C PHE A 66 30.26 -3.81 14.23
N SER A 67 30.55 -4.35 13.05
CA SER A 67 30.19 -5.73 12.67
C SER A 67 30.85 -6.81 13.56
N GLN A 68 32.02 -6.50 14.13
CA GLN A 68 32.79 -7.41 14.99
C GLN A 68 32.43 -7.27 16.48
N ALA A 69 31.75 -6.19 16.85
CA ALA A 69 31.36 -5.91 18.24
C ALA A 69 30.27 -6.87 18.74
N SER A 70 30.15 -7.00 20.06
CA SER A 70 29.10 -7.81 20.67
C SER A 70 27.70 -7.24 20.41
N ILE A 71 26.67 -8.06 20.67
CA ILE A 71 25.25 -7.66 20.51
C ILE A 71 24.97 -6.38 21.32
N PHE A 72 25.39 -6.34 22.58
CA PHE A 72 25.12 -5.19 23.45
C PHE A 72 25.90 -3.94 23.03
N LYS A 73 27.16 -4.11 22.63
CA LYS A 73 28.02 -3.01 22.18
C LYS A 73 27.51 -2.36 20.91
N ARG A 74 27.08 -3.17 19.91
CA ARG A 74 26.42 -2.70 18.68
C ARG A 74 25.23 -1.80 19.01
N ARG A 75 24.40 -2.24 19.95
CA ARG A 75 23.27 -1.47 20.47
C ARG A 75 23.69 -0.11 21.05
N LYS A 76 24.70 -0.07 21.91
CA LYS A 76 25.18 1.18 22.53
C LYS A 76 25.77 2.14 21.49
N MET A 77 26.47 1.60 20.50
CA MET A 77 26.96 2.40 19.37
C MET A 77 25.79 2.95 18.53
N ALA A 78 24.76 2.17 18.24
CA ALA A 78 23.56 2.62 17.53
C ALA A 78 22.84 3.76 18.26
N LEU A 79 22.66 3.64 19.58
CA LEU A 79 22.14 4.73 20.44
C LEU A 79 23.04 5.98 20.43
N ARG A 80 24.33 5.83 20.19
CA ARG A 80 25.23 6.97 20.06
C ARG A 80 25.09 7.63 18.69
N ILE A 81 24.90 6.83 17.64
CA ILE A 81 24.66 7.26 16.25
C ILE A 81 23.33 8.01 16.14
N SER A 82 22.29 7.57 16.88
CA SER A 82 20.97 8.24 16.90
C SER A 82 21.02 9.71 17.31
N ARG A 83 22.09 10.15 17.99
CA ARG A 83 22.30 11.54 18.42
C ARG A 83 23.13 12.38 17.44
N LEU A 84 23.52 11.82 16.30
CA LEU A 84 24.28 12.53 15.26
C LEU A 84 23.32 13.29 14.31
N PRO A 85 23.83 14.27 13.54
CA PRO A 85 23.07 14.88 12.44
C PRO A 85 22.62 13.82 11.42
N LEU A 86 21.47 14.03 10.79
CA LEU A 86 20.90 13.06 9.85
C LEU A 86 21.82 12.76 8.66
N THR A 87 22.55 13.76 8.17
CA THR A 87 23.56 13.59 7.12
C THR A 87 24.60 12.53 7.49
N THR A 88 25.14 12.58 8.73
CA THR A 88 26.11 11.60 9.21
C THR A 88 25.47 10.22 9.39
N LYS A 89 24.22 10.15 9.88
CA LYS A 89 23.48 8.89 10.01
C LYS A 89 23.29 8.20 8.67
N ILE A 90 22.89 8.95 7.63
CA ILE A 90 22.73 8.42 6.26
C ILE A 90 24.06 7.89 5.73
N ILE A 91 25.17 8.61 5.93
CA ILE A 91 26.50 8.14 5.50
C ILE A 91 26.88 6.82 6.18
N ILE A 92 26.59 6.67 7.49
CA ILE A 92 26.84 5.42 8.21
C ILE A 92 25.95 4.30 7.66
N CYS A 93 24.64 4.53 7.46
CA CYS A 93 23.74 3.54 6.87
C CYS A 93 24.24 3.08 5.50
N ARG A 94 24.64 4.01 4.63
CA ARG A 94 25.22 3.70 3.31
C ARG A 94 26.50 2.88 3.43
N ALA A 95 27.36 3.17 4.41
CA ALA A 95 28.59 2.41 4.64
C ALA A 95 28.32 0.96 5.09
N PHE A 96 27.24 0.69 5.82
CA PHE A 96 26.79 -0.68 6.11
C PHE A 96 26.40 -1.42 4.82
N LEU A 97 25.55 -0.79 4.01
CA LEU A 97 25.04 -1.37 2.77
C LEU A 97 26.16 -1.59 1.74
N ALA A 98 27.13 -0.67 1.65
CA ALA A 98 28.29 -0.80 0.78
C ALA A 98 29.18 -2.00 1.14
N GLN A 99 29.19 -2.44 2.40
CA GLN A 99 29.90 -3.63 2.86
C GLN A 99 29.06 -4.91 2.78
N GLY A 100 27.84 -4.85 2.22
CA GLY A 100 26.92 -6.00 2.18
C GLY A 100 26.39 -6.40 3.55
N ILE A 101 26.40 -5.49 4.53
CA ILE A 101 25.85 -5.74 5.87
C ILE A 101 24.38 -5.32 5.87
N GLU A 102 23.50 -6.31 5.85
CA GLU A 102 22.04 -6.10 5.78
C GLU A 102 21.34 -6.22 7.15
N ASN A 103 22.09 -6.57 8.20
CA ASN A 103 21.56 -6.74 9.55
C ASN A 103 22.21 -5.78 10.55
N PHE A 104 21.55 -4.66 10.80
CA PHE A 104 21.95 -3.68 11.81
C PHE A 104 20.72 -2.88 12.27
N PRO A 105 20.75 -2.29 13.48
CA PRO A 105 19.60 -1.58 14.06
C PRO A 105 19.41 -0.20 13.41
N MET A 106 19.01 -0.19 12.14
CA MET A 106 18.83 1.01 11.31
C MET A 106 17.78 1.94 11.92
N GLU A 107 16.64 1.40 12.35
CA GLU A 107 15.58 2.23 12.96
C GLU A 107 16.11 3.01 14.14
N LEU A 108 16.81 2.32 15.05
CA LEU A 108 17.41 2.93 16.23
C LEU A 108 18.40 4.04 15.86
N MET A 109 19.19 3.84 14.81
CA MET A 109 20.16 4.83 14.31
C MET A 109 19.48 6.06 13.69
N LEU A 110 18.31 5.90 13.07
CA LEU A 110 17.61 6.96 12.34
C LEU A 110 16.64 7.77 13.21
N ILE A 111 16.37 7.39 14.45
CA ILE A 111 15.55 8.16 15.40
C ILE A 111 16.03 9.63 15.55
N GLN A 112 15.10 10.56 15.71
CA GLN A 112 15.33 11.96 16.07
C GLN A 112 14.79 12.27 17.48
N GLU A 113 15.61 12.94 18.30
CA GLU A 113 15.18 13.43 19.61
C GLU A 113 14.54 14.81 19.47
N THR A 114 13.31 14.99 19.96
CA THR A 114 12.71 16.32 20.10
C THR A 114 12.82 16.82 21.54
N ARG A 115 13.37 18.03 21.73
CA ARG A 115 13.36 18.73 23.02
C ARG A 115 12.26 19.78 23.02
N LYS A 116 11.30 19.70 23.95
CA LYS A 116 10.41 20.83 24.29
C LYS A 116 10.56 21.20 25.76
N ALA A 117 11.04 22.41 26.01
CA ALA A 117 10.86 23.18 27.25
C ALA A 117 11.00 22.39 28.57
N GLY A 118 12.09 21.63 28.72
CA GLY A 118 12.44 21.00 30.01
C GLY A 118 11.59 19.80 30.44
N VAL A 119 10.74 19.23 29.58
CA VAL A 119 9.94 18.02 29.87
C VAL A 119 10.28 16.90 28.87
N LYS A 120 10.14 15.64 29.33
CA LYS A 120 10.42 14.33 28.69
C LYS A 120 10.73 14.35 27.18
N ILE A 121 11.90 13.80 26.82
CA ILE A 121 12.35 13.55 25.45
C ILE A 121 11.33 12.63 24.76
N LYS A 122 10.67 13.11 23.69
CA LYS A 122 9.92 12.25 22.77
C LYS A 122 10.78 12.00 21.54
N ALA A 123 10.97 10.73 21.23
CA ALA A 123 11.75 10.27 20.09
C ALA A 123 10.81 10.04 18.89
N THR A 124 11.13 10.61 17.73
CA THR A 124 10.40 10.34 16.47
C THR A 124 11.26 9.46 15.57
N GLY A 125 10.69 8.40 15.03
CA GLY A 125 11.39 7.52 14.09
C GLY A 125 11.21 7.96 12.64
N PHE A 126 12.06 7.42 11.80
CA PHE A 126 12.05 7.70 10.38
C PHE A 126 10.88 6.97 9.71
N LYS A 127 9.97 7.71 9.06
CA LYS A 127 8.86 7.13 8.31
C LYS A 127 9.40 6.58 6.98
N LYS A 128 9.70 5.27 6.94
CA LYS A 128 9.98 4.52 5.69
C LYS A 128 8.79 4.63 4.74
N THR A 129 9.03 4.45 3.45
CA THR A 129 7.95 4.44 2.46
C THR A 129 7.12 3.19 2.66
N GLU A 130 5.81 3.35 2.81
CA GLU A 130 4.90 2.21 2.92
C GLU A 130 4.82 1.52 1.56
N CYS A 131 5.01 0.20 1.54
CA CYS A 131 4.87 -0.55 0.31
C CYS A 131 3.39 -0.85 0.06
N ASP A 132 2.82 -0.27 -0.99
CA ASP A 132 1.46 -0.59 -1.42
C ASP A 132 1.35 -1.97 -2.10
N PHE A 133 2.50 -2.60 -2.38
CA PHE A 133 2.60 -3.87 -3.10
C PHE A 133 3.00 -5.02 -2.19
N ALA A 134 2.64 -6.24 -2.61
CA ALA A 134 3.31 -7.42 -2.10
C ALA A 134 4.72 -7.51 -2.73
N MET A 135 5.73 -7.74 -1.90
CA MET A 135 7.13 -7.88 -2.31
C MET A 135 7.62 -9.26 -1.89
N ALA A 136 8.27 -9.97 -2.79
CA ALA A 136 8.73 -11.33 -2.60
C ALA A 136 10.26 -11.44 -2.65
N LEU A 137 10.80 -12.42 -1.93
CA LEU A 137 12.22 -12.81 -1.99
C LEU A 137 12.38 -14.29 -1.64
N GLY A 138 13.53 -14.86 -2.01
CA GLY A 138 13.92 -16.22 -1.70
C GLY A 138 13.72 -17.19 -2.87
N ASN A 139 13.49 -18.47 -2.56
CA ASN A 139 13.27 -19.54 -3.53
C ASN A 139 11.98 -19.28 -4.34
N ASN A 140 12.12 -19.20 -5.65
CA ASN A 140 11.07 -19.02 -6.64
C ASN A 140 10.94 -20.23 -7.59
N ALA A 141 11.54 -21.37 -7.25
CA ALA A 141 11.29 -22.61 -7.99
C ALA A 141 9.78 -22.85 -8.09
N TRP A 142 9.33 -23.23 -9.28
CA TRP A 142 7.91 -23.34 -9.67
C TRP A 142 7.15 -22.02 -9.83
N GLY A 143 7.82 -20.86 -9.86
CA GLY A 143 7.17 -19.56 -10.01
C GLY A 143 6.32 -19.13 -8.81
N ARG A 144 6.51 -19.76 -7.64
CA ARG A 144 5.63 -19.62 -6.46
C ARG A 144 5.62 -18.22 -5.83
N LEU A 145 6.57 -17.35 -6.18
CA LEU A 145 6.59 -15.97 -5.68
C LEU A 145 5.68 -15.03 -6.48
N GLY A 146 5.27 -15.40 -7.70
CA GLY A 146 4.37 -14.56 -8.50
C GLY A 146 5.01 -13.28 -9.06
N ILE A 147 6.32 -13.28 -9.28
CA ILE A 147 7.07 -12.10 -9.73
C ILE A 147 7.25 -12.04 -11.26
N GLY A 148 6.72 -13.01 -12.00
CA GLY A 148 6.85 -13.08 -13.47
C GLY A 148 8.25 -13.43 -13.96
N SER A 149 9.07 -14.08 -13.13
CA SER A 149 10.43 -14.52 -13.47
C SER A 149 10.55 -16.05 -13.34
N ASP A 150 11.37 -16.62 -14.21
CA ASP A 150 11.81 -18.01 -14.27
C ASP A 150 13.06 -18.28 -13.43
N VAL A 151 13.64 -17.26 -12.79
CA VAL A 151 14.81 -17.41 -11.93
C VAL A 151 14.41 -18.12 -10.63
N ASP A 152 15.11 -19.20 -10.29
CA ASP A 152 14.82 -20.06 -9.13
C ASP A 152 15.08 -19.39 -7.77
N HIS A 153 15.87 -18.31 -7.71
CA HIS A 153 16.18 -17.63 -6.45
C HIS A 153 16.26 -16.12 -6.62
N ILE A 154 15.60 -15.41 -5.71
CA ILE A 154 15.43 -13.97 -5.73
C ILE A 154 16.07 -13.38 -4.48
N SER A 155 17.23 -12.76 -4.64
CA SER A 155 17.97 -12.17 -3.52
C SER A 155 17.47 -10.79 -3.11
N GLU A 156 16.75 -10.09 -3.99
CA GLU A 156 16.27 -8.72 -3.77
C GLU A 156 14.74 -8.68 -3.67
N LEU A 157 14.20 -7.78 -2.85
CA LEU A 157 12.75 -7.58 -2.73
C LEU A 157 12.16 -7.21 -4.11
N THR A 158 11.37 -8.11 -4.68
CA THR A 158 10.81 -7.97 -6.03
C THR A 158 9.29 -7.85 -5.96
N PRO A 159 8.66 -6.88 -6.65
CA PRO A 159 7.21 -6.72 -6.66
C PRO A 159 6.49 -7.96 -7.21
N VAL A 160 5.42 -8.36 -6.53
CA VAL A 160 4.46 -9.36 -7.02
C VAL A 160 3.41 -8.64 -7.87
N GLN A 161 3.20 -9.09 -9.10
CA GLN A 161 2.29 -8.44 -10.05
C GLN A 161 0.84 -8.81 -9.72
N LEU A 162 0.11 -7.91 -9.05
CA LEU A 162 -1.31 -8.09 -8.69
C LEU A 162 -2.13 -6.85 -9.09
N PRO A 163 -3.40 -7.01 -9.50
CA PRO A 163 -4.23 -5.88 -9.94
C PRO A 163 -4.91 -5.12 -8.78
N GLY A 164 -4.71 -5.57 -7.54
CA GLY A 164 -5.38 -5.01 -6.36
C GLY A 164 -4.60 -5.25 -5.08
N ASN A 165 -5.05 -4.60 -4.00
CA ASN A 165 -4.42 -4.73 -2.70
C ASN A 165 -4.66 -6.11 -2.10
N VAL A 166 -3.62 -6.67 -1.48
CA VAL A 166 -3.68 -7.96 -0.81
C VAL A 166 -4.38 -7.84 0.55
N ARG A 167 -5.41 -8.67 0.76
CA ARG A 167 -6.02 -8.89 2.08
C ARG A 167 -5.23 -9.93 2.86
N HIS A 168 -4.90 -11.06 2.23
CA HIS A 168 -4.20 -12.17 2.86
C HIS A 168 -3.54 -13.07 1.79
N ILE A 169 -2.46 -13.77 2.17
CA ILE A 169 -1.70 -14.68 1.30
C ILE A 169 -1.55 -16.03 2.01
N GLU A 170 -1.76 -17.14 1.29
CA GLU A 170 -1.33 -18.47 1.73
C GLU A 170 -0.26 -19.03 0.79
N MET A 171 0.82 -19.54 1.38
CA MET A 171 1.99 -20.04 0.66
C MET A 171 2.20 -21.53 0.95
N GLY A 172 2.27 -22.34 -0.09
CA GLY A 172 2.69 -23.73 -0.05
C GLY A 172 4.11 -23.94 -0.56
N GLN A 173 4.55 -25.20 -0.59
CA GLN A 173 5.85 -25.53 -1.17
C GLN A 173 5.90 -25.35 -2.69
N PHE A 174 4.76 -25.40 -3.39
CA PHE A 174 4.75 -25.40 -4.87
C PHE A 174 3.89 -24.30 -5.50
N HIS A 175 3.07 -23.60 -4.71
CA HIS A 175 2.19 -22.55 -5.18
C HIS A 175 1.78 -21.58 -4.08
N THR A 176 1.26 -20.43 -4.48
CA THR A 176 0.81 -19.36 -3.58
C THR A 176 -0.57 -18.87 -4.03
N ILE A 177 -1.45 -18.62 -3.06
CA ILE A 177 -2.77 -18.05 -3.26
C ILE A 177 -2.82 -16.66 -2.63
N PHE A 178 -3.21 -15.67 -3.42
CA PHE A 178 -3.42 -14.30 -2.99
C PHE A 178 -4.93 -14.03 -2.92
N VAL A 179 -5.38 -13.47 -1.80
CA VAL A 179 -6.74 -12.97 -1.62
C VAL A 179 -6.68 -11.46 -1.65
N LEU A 180 -7.35 -10.83 -2.61
CA LEU A 180 -7.42 -9.38 -2.71
C LEU A 180 -8.51 -8.80 -1.79
N THR A 181 -8.42 -7.49 -1.50
CA THR A 181 -9.40 -6.77 -0.67
C THR A 181 -10.81 -6.77 -1.26
N ASN A 182 -10.94 -6.85 -2.59
CA ASN A 182 -12.21 -6.97 -3.30
C ASN A 182 -12.81 -8.40 -3.26
N GLY A 183 -12.14 -9.35 -2.61
CA GLY A 183 -12.53 -10.75 -2.47
C GLY A 183 -12.11 -11.68 -3.61
N GLU A 184 -11.48 -11.16 -4.68
CA GLU A 184 -10.95 -11.99 -5.76
C GLU A 184 -9.72 -12.80 -5.32
N LEU A 185 -9.56 -13.98 -5.91
CA LEU A 185 -8.43 -14.86 -5.69
C LEU A 185 -7.51 -14.85 -6.92
N TYR A 186 -6.20 -14.86 -6.66
CA TYR A 186 -5.17 -15.03 -7.66
C TYR A 186 -4.22 -16.15 -7.22
N GLY A 187 -3.69 -16.92 -8.17
CA GLY A 187 -2.77 -18.01 -7.90
C GLY A 187 -1.53 -17.95 -8.79
N CYS A 188 -0.38 -18.35 -8.25
CA CYS A 188 0.84 -18.61 -9.01
C CYS A 188 1.52 -19.88 -8.46
N GLY A 189 2.40 -20.49 -9.25
CA GLY A 189 3.02 -21.76 -8.89
C GLY A 189 2.76 -22.87 -9.90
N LYS A 190 2.80 -24.12 -9.41
CA LYS A 190 2.36 -25.31 -10.13
C LYS A 190 0.83 -25.29 -10.37
N ALA A 191 0.42 -25.15 -11.63
CA ALA A 191 -0.98 -24.97 -12.04
C ALA A 191 -1.93 -26.05 -11.47
N ALA A 192 -1.49 -27.30 -11.47
CA ALA A 192 -2.28 -28.46 -11.02
C ALA A 192 -2.87 -28.33 -9.60
N ASN A 193 -2.26 -27.50 -8.76
CA ASN A 193 -2.63 -27.34 -7.35
C ASN A 193 -3.68 -26.23 -7.11
N PHE A 194 -3.99 -25.40 -8.10
CA PHE A 194 -4.89 -24.25 -7.92
C PHE A 194 -5.70 -23.84 -9.16
N LEU A 195 -5.45 -24.37 -10.35
CA LEU A 195 -6.29 -24.17 -11.54
C LEU A 195 -7.12 -25.41 -11.84
N GLU A 196 -8.39 -25.22 -12.19
CA GLU A 196 -9.30 -26.30 -12.60
C GLU A 196 -8.90 -26.88 -13.97
N GLY A 197 -8.88 -28.21 -14.11
CA GLY A 197 -8.60 -28.90 -15.39
C GLY A 197 -7.12 -29.22 -15.66
N HIS A 198 -6.22 -28.91 -14.73
CA HIS A 198 -4.77 -29.08 -14.90
C HIS A 198 -4.19 -30.30 -14.14
N HIS A 199 -4.89 -31.43 -14.12
CA HIS A 199 -4.61 -32.59 -13.24
C HIS A 199 -3.19 -33.21 -13.37
N GLU A 200 -2.53 -33.06 -14.54
CA GLU A 200 -1.17 -33.56 -14.81
C GLU A 200 -0.22 -32.48 -15.35
N ALA A 201 -0.60 -31.21 -15.30
CA ALA A 201 0.22 -30.14 -15.85
C ALA A 201 1.49 -29.91 -15.00
N GLU A 202 2.66 -30.00 -15.64
CA GLU A 202 3.91 -29.43 -15.13
C GLU A 202 3.98 -27.91 -15.36
N GLU A 203 2.90 -27.32 -15.90
CA GLU A 203 2.79 -25.90 -16.17
C GLU A 203 3.04 -25.06 -14.91
N ILE A 204 3.97 -24.12 -15.05
CA ILE A 204 4.37 -23.16 -14.04
C ILE A 204 3.81 -21.80 -14.42
N ILE A 205 3.02 -21.24 -13.51
CA ILE A 205 2.46 -19.90 -13.64
C ILE A 205 3.30 -18.95 -12.77
N ALA A 206 4.23 -18.23 -13.40
CA ALA A 206 5.15 -17.31 -12.71
C ALA A 206 4.54 -15.94 -12.39
N THR A 207 3.45 -15.56 -13.07
CA THR A 207 2.70 -14.32 -12.82
C THR A 207 1.30 -14.68 -12.31
N PRO A 208 0.81 -14.10 -11.19
CA PRO A 208 -0.48 -14.47 -10.61
C PRO A 208 -1.63 -14.35 -11.61
N VAL A 209 -2.39 -15.43 -11.77
CA VAL A 209 -3.59 -15.48 -12.62
C VAL A 209 -4.85 -15.48 -11.77
N LYS A 210 -5.92 -14.87 -12.29
CA LYS A 210 -7.21 -14.80 -11.60
C LYS A 210 -7.87 -16.17 -11.55
N LEU A 211 -8.47 -16.51 -10.40
CA LEU A 211 -9.18 -17.78 -10.18
C LEU A 211 -10.69 -17.53 -10.26
N ASP A 212 -11.27 -17.68 -11.46
CA ASP A 212 -12.66 -17.29 -11.74
C ASP A 212 -13.73 -18.21 -11.11
N TYR A 213 -13.33 -19.38 -10.61
CA TYR A 213 -14.24 -20.36 -10.02
C TYR A 213 -14.67 -20.01 -8.57
N PHE A 214 -14.03 -19.02 -7.92
CA PHE A 214 -14.37 -18.66 -6.54
C PHE A 214 -14.07 -17.19 -6.19
N LYS A 215 -14.96 -16.57 -5.39
CA LYS A 215 -14.79 -15.22 -4.85
C LYS A 215 -15.17 -15.18 -3.37
N CYS A 216 -14.24 -14.72 -2.52
CA CYS A 216 -14.45 -14.56 -1.08
C CYS A 216 -15.55 -13.54 -0.79
N ARG A 217 -16.57 -13.93 -0.02
CA ARG A 217 -17.66 -13.07 0.44
C ARG A 217 -17.26 -12.42 1.79
N PRO A 218 -17.42 -11.09 1.95
CA PRO A 218 -16.99 -10.40 3.17
C PRO A 218 -17.64 -10.87 4.47
N LYS A 219 -18.88 -11.40 4.39
CA LYS A 219 -19.70 -11.82 5.54
C LYS A 219 -19.56 -13.30 5.91
N VAL A 220 -18.85 -14.08 5.11
CA VAL A 220 -18.65 -15.53 5.33
C VAL A 220 -17.21 -15.75 5.73
N ASN A 221 -16.98 -16.59 6.75
CA ASN A 221 -15.63 -16.95 7.17
C ASN A 221 -15.05 -17.99 6.19
N HIS A 222 -14.42 -17.50 5.12
CA HIS A 222 -13.68 -18.33 4.18
C HIS A 222 -12.26 -18.55 4.69
N GLU A 223 -11.90 -19.80 4.96
CA GLU A 223 -10.52 -20.19 5.25
C GLU A 223 -9.93 -20.84 4.01
N ILE A 224 -8.78 -20.31 3.57
CA ILE A 224 -8.00 -20.90 2.48
C ILE A 224 -6.83 -21.62 3.14
N ILE A 225 -6.62 -22.87 2.74
CA ILE A 225 -5.56 -23.72 3.22
C ILE A 225 -4.78 -24.21 2.00
N VAL A 226 -3.49 -23.91 1.97
CA VAL A 226 -2.59 -24.34 0.91
C VAL A 226 -1.74 -25.50 1.43
N THR A 227 -1.76 -26.63 0.74
CA THR A 227 -0.86 -27.77 0.97
C THR A 227 0.17 -27.83 -0.14
N ASP A 228 1.06 -28.82 -0.12
CA ASP A 228 2.05 -29.01 -1.18
C ASP A 228 1.42 -29.46 -2.51
N VAL A 229 0.24 -30.09 -2.47
CA VAL A 229 -0.37 -30.71 -3.66
C VAL A 229 -1.80 -30.24 -3.92
N SER A 230 -2.35 -29.34 -3.09
CA SER A 230 -3.71 -28.84 -3.26
C SER A 230 -3.98 -27.51 -2.56
N THR A 231 -5.02 -26.83 -3.02
CA THR A 231 -5.64 -25.66 -2.40
C THR A 231 -7.03 -26.03 -1.92
N LYS A 232 -7.31 -25.80 -0.63
CA LYS A 232 -8.59 -26.08 0.01
C LYS A 232 -9.26 -24.78 0.44
N ILE A 233 -10.53 -24.61 0.09
CA ILE A 233 -11.34 -23.42 0.35
C ILE A 233 -12.55 -23.87 1.17
N THR A 234 -12.60 -23.45 2.44
CA THR A 234 -13.75 -23.72 3.31
C THR A 234 -14.86 -22.71 3.06
N GLY A 235 -16.11 -23.15 3.20
CA GLY A 235 -17.27 -22.31 2.91
C GLY A 235 -17.40 -21.98 1.42
N TYR A 236 -17.14 -22.97 0.55
CA TYR A 236 -17.38 -22.85 -0.90
C TYR A 236 -18.88 -22.58 -1.16
N THR A 237 -19.71 -23.36 -0.46
CA THR A 237 -21.11 -23.01 -0.13
C THR A 237 -21.27 -22.99 1.39
N ASP A 238 -22.46 -22.64 1.89
CA ASP A 238 -22.70 -22.58 3.35
C ASP A 238 -22.40 -23.91 4.08
N ASP A 239 -22.50 -25.03 3.35
CA ASP A 239 -22.33 -26.41 3.86
C ASP A 239 -21.29 -27.27 3.10
N SER A 240 -20.41 -26.66 2.28
CA SER A 240 -19.38 -27.41 1.55
C SER A 240 -18.01 -26.74 1.52
N SER A 241 -16.98 -27.54 1.20
CA SER A 241 -15.61 -27.06 0.96
C SER A 241 -15.14 -27.53 -0.41
N LEU A 242 -14.38 -26.68 -1.10
CA LEU A 242 -13.79 -26.98 -2.42
C LEU A 242 -12.31 -27.27 -2.24
N ILE A 243 -11.81 -28.29 -2.95
CA ILE A 243 -10.40 -28.65 -3.01
C ILE A 243 -10.00 -28.67 -4.48
N ILE A 244 -8.93 -27.99 -4.84
CA ILE A 244 -8.27 -28.05 -6.16
C ILE A 244 -6.89 -28.71 -5.97
N GLY A 245 -6.50 -29.64 -6.82
CA GLY A 245 -5.30 -30.46 -6.71
C GLY A 245 -5.56 -31.86 -6.17
N LYS A 246 -4.49 -32.56 -5.74
CA LYS A 246 -4.60 -33.93 -5.25
C LYS A 246 -5.29 -33.97 -3.88
N TYR A 247 -6.28 -34.85 -3.76
CA TYR A 247 -7.03 -35.05 -2.52
C TYR A 247 -7.16 -36.55 -2.19
N THR A 248 -6.83 -36.91 -0.96
CA THR A 248 -7.02 -38.25 -0.40
C THR A 248 -8.10 -38.20 0.68
N PRO A 249 -9.26 -38.85 0.50
CA PRO A 249 -10.34 -38.83 1.48
C PRO A 249 -9.93 -39.46 2.81
N THR A 250 -10.29 -38.82 3.93
CA THR A 250 -10.19 -39.37 5.29
C THR A 250 -11.50 -40.05 5.68
N GLU A 251 -11.47 -40.90 6.71
CA GLU A 251 -12.69 -41.54 7.23
C GLU A 251 -13.67 -40.45 7.74
N ASN A 252 -14.93 -40.49 7.29
CA ASN A 252 -16.07 -39.60 7.61
C ASN A 252 -16.28 -38.34 6.74
N ILE A 253 -15.57 -38.16 5.63
CA ILE A 253 -15.86 -37.10 4.65
C ILE A 253 -16.74 -37.63 3.51
N LEU A 254 -17.79 -36.88 3.16
CA LEU A 254 -18.65 -37.19 2.03
C LEU A 254 -18.26 -36.31 0.83
N ILE A 255 -17.86 -36.95 -0.27
CA ILE A 255 -17.65 -36.30 -1.56
C ILE A 255 -19.03 -35.97 -2.16
N LEU A 256 -19.31 -34.68 -2.33
CA LEU A 256 -20.55 -34.18 -2.93
C LEU A 256 -20.45 -34.15 -4.46
N SER A 257 -19.28 -33.78 -4.97
CA SER A 257 -18.99 -33.71 -6.40
C SER A 257 -17.48 -33.70 -6.64
N SER A 258 -17.02 -34.10 -7.82
CA SER A 258 -15.60 -34.08 -8.20
C SER A 258 -15.44 -33.91 -9.70
N GLY A 259 -14.36 -33.24 -10.11
CA GLY A 259 -13.91 -33.16 -11.50
C GLY A 259 -12.50 -33.72 -11.67
N GLU A 260 -11.78 -33.29 -12.71
CA GLU A 260 -10.47 -33.84 -13.07
C GLU A 260 -9.40 -33.64 -11.99
N ASN A 261 -9.33 -32.46 -11.40
CA ASN A 261 -8.41 -32.14 -10.29
C ASN A 261 -9.10 -31.32 -9.19
N TRP A 262 -10.41 -31.47 -9.03
CA TRP A 262 -11.11 -30.79 -7.96
C TRP A 262 -12.14 -31.68 -7.29
N THR A 263 -12.44 -31.37 -6.04
CA THR A 263 -13.40 -32.12 -5.23
C THR A 263 -14.16 -31.18 -4.32
N ILE A 264 -15.48 -31.29 -4.32
CA ILE A 264 -16.37 -30.64 -3.37
C ILE A 264 -16.78 -31.67 -2.33
N ILE A 265 -16.54 -31.34 -1.07
CA ILE A 265 -16.85 -32.19 0.07
C ILE A 265 -17.83 -31.48 1.02
N ASN A 266 -18.52 -32.25 1.86
CA ASN A 266 -19.34 -31.69 2.94
C ASN A 266 -18.50 -30.82 3.90
N LYS A 267 -19.16 -29.90 4.61
CA LYS A 267 -18.51 -28.96 5.54
C LYS A 267 -17.65 -29.71 6.55
N LEU A 268 -16.39 -29.30 6.64
CA LEU A 268 -15.41 -29.87 7.57
C LEU A 268 -15.83 -29.57 9.01
N ARG A 269 -15.83 -30.60 9.86
CA ARG A 269 -16.05 -30.42 11.31
C ARG A 269 -14.77 -29.92 12.00
N LEU A 270 -14.95 -29.23 13.13
CA LEU A 270 -13.90 -28.72 14.04
C LEU A 270 -12.81 -29.75 14.43
N ALA A 271 -13.02 -31.05 14.25
CA ALA A 271 -12.04 -32.09 14.57
C ALA A 271 -10.85 -32.12 13.59
N GLU A 272 -11.02 -31.76 12.31
CA GLU A 272 -9.90 -31.67 11.34
C GLU A 272 -9.14 -30.34 11.43
N ASN A 273 -9.72 -29.32 12.10
CA ASN A 273 -8.95 -28.16 12.54
C ASN A 273 -7.83 -28.56 13.53
N ARG A 274 -7.93 -29.72 14.20
CA ARG A 274 -6.83 -30.24 15.02
C ARG A 274 -5.62 -30.64 14.21
N GLU A 275 -5.79 -31.22 13.02
CA GLU A 275 -4.68 -31.57 12.13
C GLU A 275 -4.04 -30.30 11.53
N ALA A 276 -4.85 -29.26 11.28
CA ALA A 276 -4.38 -27.91 10.92
C ALA A 276 -3.71 -27.15 12.09
N GLU A 277 -4.09 -27.43 13.34
CA GLU A 277 -3.42 -26.96 14.56
C GLU A 277 -2.17 -27.78 14.92
N GLU A 278 -2.12 -29.06 14.58
CA GLU A 278 -0.96 -29.93 14.73
C GLU A 278 0.10 -29.61 13.68
N ASN A 279 -0.28 -29.29 12.44
CA ASN A 279 0.63 -28.75 11.41
C ASN A 279 1.25 -27.38 11.80
N LYS A 280 0.65 -26.71 12.78
CA LYS A 280 1.13 -25.47 13.39
C LYS A 280 2.08 -25.70 14.59
N ASN A 281 2.01 -26.87 15.23
CA ASN A 281 2.93 -27.29 16.29
C ASN A 281 4.06 -28.10 15.68
N ARG A 282 5.19 -27.46 15.38
CA ARG A 282 6.27 -28.12 14.65
C ARG A 282 7.40 -28.53 15.59
N ARG A 283 7.92 -29.73 15.35
CA ARG A 283 9.18 -30.18 15.91
C ARG A 283 10.30 -29.53 15.11
N ILE A 284 11.14 -28.78 15.80
CA ILE A 284 12.28 -28.12 15.19
C ILE A 284 13.54 -28.50 15.94
N THR A 285 14.66 -28.45 15.23
CA THR A 285 15.98 -28.66 15.82
C THR A 285 16.57 -27.32 16.24
N VAL A 286 16.93 -27.19 17.51
CA VAL A 286 17.55 -25.97 18.05
C VAL A 286 18.92 -26.25 18.65
N ASP A 287 19.81 -25.27 18.56
CA ASP A 287 21.13 -25.35 19.18
C ASP A 287 20.99 -25.16 20.70
N VAL A 288 21.78 -25.89 21.48
CA VAL A 288 21.87 -25.78 22.94
C VAL A 288 23.19 -25.07 23.27
N HIS A 289 23.19 -24.27 24.33
CA HIS A 289 24.38 -23.54 24.79
C HIS A 289 25.64 -24.40 25.05
N ASP A 290 25.51 -25.72 25.18
CA ASP A 290 26.60 -26.68 25.35
C ASP A 290 27.16 -27.22 24.01
N GLY A 291 26.65 -26.71 22.88
CA GLY A 291 27.06 -27.10 21.53
C GLY A 291 26.29 -28.29 20.94
N ARG A 292 25.37 -28.89 21.70
CA ARG A 292 24.49 -29.96 21.19
C ARG A 292 23.29 -29.40 20.45
N ARG A 293 22.61 -30.25 19.70
CA ARG A 293 21.30 -29.95 19.10
C ARG A 293 20.21 -30.76 19.76
N ARG A 294 19.03 -30.17 19.88
CA ARG A 294 17.88 -30.81 20.52
C ARG A 294 16.61 -30.50 19.75
N GLU A 295 15.74 -31.50 19.65
CA GLU A 295 14.39 -31.29 19.12
C GLU A 295 13.47 -30.71 20.19
N VAL A 296 12.72 -29.68 19.81
CA VAL A 296 11.70 -29.04 20.65
C VAL A 296 10.43 -28.81 19.84
N VAL A 297 9.29 -28.83 20.52
CA VAL A 297 8.00 -28.49 19.89
C VAL A 297 7.74 -27.01 20.13
N VAL A 298 7.70 -26.23 19.06
CA VAL A 298 7.36 -24.80 19.09
C VAL A 298 5.93 -24.62 18.61
N ARG A 299 5.21 -23.68 19.24
CA ARG A 299 3.81 -23.37 18.98
C ARG A 299 3.68 -21.96 18.39
N PRO A 300 2.62 -21.68 17.60
CA PRO A 300 2.42 -20.36 16.99
C PRO A 300 2.09 -19.24 17.97
N ASP A 301 1.74 -19.57 19.21
CA ASP A 301 1.41 -18.63 20.29
C ASP A 301 2.64 -18.20 21.10
N CYS A 302 3.83 -18.20 20.47
CA CYS A 302 5.11 -17.83 21.09
C CYS A 302 5.49 -18.70 22.30
N THR A 303 5.02 -19.95 22.34
CA THR A 303 5.34 -20.90 23.42
C THR A 303 5.99 -22.17 22.90
N TRP A 304 6.65 -22.92 23.79
CA TRP A 304 7.30 -24.19 23.47
C TRP A 304 7.07 -25.22 24.59
N LEU A 305 7.24 -26.50 24.25
CA LEU A 305 7.09 -27.61 25.21
C LEU A 305 8.45 -28.03 25.79
N GLY A 306 8.58 -27.93 27.11
CA GLY A 306 9.76 -28.33 27.87
C GLY A 306 9.95 -29.86 27.99
N LYS A 307 10.93 -30.30 28.82
CA LYS A 307 11.21 -31.74 29.01
C LYS A 307 10.01 -32.53 29.53
N ASP A 308 9.15 -31.89 30.31
CA ASP A 308 8.01 -32.50 31.00
C ASP A 308 6.67 -32.25 30.28
N ASN A 309 6.70 -31.84 29.01
CA ASN A 309 5.55 -31.34 28.24
C ASN A 309 4.86 -30.10 28.87
N GLU A 310 5.51 -29.42 29.81
CA GLU A 310 5.06 -28.14 30.33
C GLU A 310 5.21 -27.03 29.27
N LYS A 311 4.22 -26.13 29.24
CA LYS A 311 4.18 -24.99 28.32
C LYS A 311 5.00 -23.83 28.89
N HIS A 312 6.04 -23.42 28.18
CA HIS A 312 6.88 -22.28 28.55
C HIS A 312 6.86 -21.18 27.48
N GLY A 313 7.02 -19.92 27.89
CA GLY A 313 7.17 -18.78 26.98
C GLY A 313 8.54 -18.79 26.29
N ILE A 314 8.60 -18.27 25.06
CA ILE A 314 9.86 -18.01 24.35
C ILE A 314 10.34 -16.60 24.69
N VAL A 315 11.61 -16.47 25.10
CA VAL A 315 12.20 -15.15 25.36
C VAL A 315 12.78 -14.59 24.08
N PHE A 316 12.36 -13.39 23.67
CA PHE A 316 12.84 -12.73 22.46
C PHE A 316 13.80 -11.59 22.79
N LEU A 317 14.96 -11.58 22.12
CA LEU A 317 15.92 -10.48 22.12
C LEU A 317 16.00 -9.84 20.73
N LEU A 318 15.47 -8.62 20.56
CA LEU A 318 15.59 -7.84 19.33
C LEU A 318 16.72 -6.81 19.48
N ASP A 319 17.81 -6.95 18.71
CA ASP A 319 19.02 -6.12 18.82
C ASP A 319 19.50 -5.91 20.27
N GLY A 320 19.47 -7.02 21.03
CA GLY A 320 19.90 -7.08 22.41
C GLY A 320 18.89 -6.61 23.45
N PHE A 321 17.64 -6.34 23.08
CA PHE A 321 16.58 -6.01 24.03
C PHE A 321 15.53 -7.08 24.18
N ARG A 322 15.12 -7.30 25.42
CA ARG A 322 14.03 -8.20 25.74
C ARG A 322 12.69 -7.58 25.35
N VAL A 323 11.92 -8.32 24.55
CA VAL A 323 10.58 -7.91 24.09
C VAL A 323 9.55 -8.90 24.62
N ASN A 324 8.37 -8.41 25.00
CA ASN A 324 7.25 -9.26 25.39
C ASN A 324 6.75 -10.06 24.18
N SER A 325 6.63 -11.37 24.34
CA SER A 325 6.31 -12.31 23.26
C SER A 325 4.92 -12.08 22.65
N GLU A 326 3.99 -11.48 23.40
CA GLU A 326 2.64 -11.14 22.94
C GLU A 326 2.65 -10.19 21.75
N HIS A 327 3.63 -9.27 21.66
CA HIS A 327 3.77 -8.35 20.53
C HIS A 327 4.17 -9.05 19.22
N LEU A 328 4.74 -10.25 19.33
CA LEU A 328 5.19 -11.06 18.19
C LEU A 328 4.16 -12.14 17.81
N TRP A 329 3.12 -12.33 18.61
CA TRP A 329 2.09 -13.31 18.33
C TRP A 329 1.44 -13.05 16.97
N LYS A 330 1.35 -14.10 16.13
CA LYS A 330 0.89 -14.07 14.72
C LYS A 330 1.78 -13.31 13.72
N ASN A 331 2.90 -12.77 14.20
CA ASN A 331 3.89 -12.05 13.38
C ASN A 331 5.28 -12.72 13.45
N TYR A 332 5.35 -13.92 14.01
CA TYR A 332 6.56 -14.72 14.20
C TYR A 332 6.47 -16.03 13.42
N PHE A 333 7.58 -16.39 12.78
CA PHE A 333 7.72 -17.60 12.00
C PHE A 333 9.09 -18.21 12.25
N TYR A 334 9.20 -19.51 12.01
CA TYR A 334 10.43 -20.24 12.24
C TYR A 334 10.53 -21.40 11.26
N THR A 335 11.74 -21.92 11.15
CA THR A 335 12.13 -22.99 10.23
C THR A 335 12.56 -24.21 11.03
N ASP A 336 12.65 -25.35 10.35
CA ASP A 336 12.94 -26.63 10.99
C ASP A 336 14.35 -26.70 11.60
N ASP A 337 15.28 -25.85 11.13
CA ASP A 337 16.66 -25.71 11.64
C ASP A 337 16.81 -24.65 12.74
N GLY A 338 15.70 -24.07 13.22
CA GLY A 338 15.67 -23.10 14.31
C GLY A 338 15.96 -21.66 13.90
N VAL A 339 16.08 -21.34 12.59
CA VAL A 339 16.07 -19.94 12.14
C VAL A 339 14.67 -19.34 12.29
N ALA A 340 14.64 -18.11 12.77
CA ALA A 340 13.44 -17.40 13.19
C ALA A 340 13.31 -16.06 12.46
N TYR A 341 12.09 -15.69 12.10
CA TYR A 341 11.72 -14.41 11.49
C TYR A 341 10.56 -13.79 12.25
N ALA A 342 10.60 -12.47 12.45
CA ALA A 342 9.52 -11.77 13.13
C ALA A 342 9.26 -10.41 12.50
N MET A 343 7.99 -10.01 12.45
CA MET A 343 7.59 -8.63 12.19
C MET A 343 7.32 -7.92 13.52
N PHE A 344 8.06 -6.85 13.78
CA PHE A 344 7.90 -6.01 14.96
C PHE A 344 7.98 -4.55 14.58
N ASP A 345 6.96 -3.78 14.96
CA ASP A 345 6.80 -2.36 14.61
C ASP A 345 7.06 -2.08 13.12
N LYS A 346 6.39 -2.85 12.25
CA LYS A 346 6.51 -2.83 10.77
C LYS A 346 7.90 -3.16 10.19
N ASN A 347 8.84 -3.61 11.02
CA ASN A 347 10.18 -4.01 10.61
C ASN A 347 10.36 -5.53 10.74
N MET A 348 11.18 -6.09 9.86
CA MET A 348 11.50 -7.51 9.90
C MET A 348 12.75 -7.75 10.74
N TYR A 349 12.72 -8.80 11.54
CA TYR A 349 13.85 -9.29 12.32
C TYR A 349 14.15 -10.72 11.90
N LYS A 350 15.43 -11.08 11.85
CA LYS A 350 15.90 -12.44 11.58
C LYS A 350 16.83 -12.87 12.71
N GLY A 351 16.69 -14.12 13.14
CA GLY A 351 17.41 -14.64 14.29
C GLY A 351 17.46 -16.14 14.34
N ARG A 352 17.86 -16.66 15.50
CA ARG A 352 17.90 -18.10 15.78
C ARG A 352 17.40 -18.41 17.18
N LEU A 353 16.71 -19.53 17.32
CA LEU A 353 16.29 -20.14 18.57
C LEU A 353 17.44 -20.96 19.19
N VAL A 354 17.72 -20.72 20.47
CA VAL A 354 18.79 -21.37 21.22
C VAL A 354 18.29 -21.73 22.62
N ILE A 355 18.62 -22.92 23.12
CA ILE A 355 18.32 -23.33 24.49
C ILE A 355 19.41 -22.84 25.44
N VAL A 356 19.00 -22.08 26.46
CA VAL A 356 19.86 -21.47 27.48
C VAL A 356 19.44 -21.92 28.89
N PRO A 357 20.36 -21.91 29.88
CA PRO A 357 20.05 -22.37 31.23
C PRO A 357 19.14 -21.37 31.98
N ARG A 358 18.10 -21.88 32.65
CA ARG A 358 17.26 -21.16 33.62
C ARG A 358 18.03 -20.88 34.92
N VAL A 359 17.58 -19.91 35.72
CA VAL A 359 18.07 -19.72 37.10
C VAL A 359 17.75 -20.97 37.93
N ALA A 360 18.73 -21.48 38.69
CA ALA A 360 18.50 -22.59 39.63
C ALA A 360 17.67 -22.07 40.82
N ASP A 361 16.60 -22.78 41.16
CA ASP A 361 15.79 -22.49 42.35
C ASP A 361 16.61 -22.79 43.61
N HIS A 362 17.23 -21.75 44.19
CA HIS A 362 17.69 -21.81 45.58
C HIS A 362 16.52 -21.38 46.48
N SER A 363 15.52 -22.24 46.59
CA SER A 363 14.41 -22.10 47.54
C SER A 363 14.27 -23.38 48.36
N ARG A 364 15.36 -23.78 49.02
CA ARG A 364 15.30 -24.49 50.30
C ARG A 364 16.32 -23.85 51.22
N ASP A 365 15.81 -23.18 52.25
CA ASP A 365 16.53 -22.97 53.50
C ASP A 365 17.01 -24.34 53.99
N ASP A 366 18.31 -24.59 53.96
CA ASP A 366 18.93 -25.63 54.76
C ASP A 366 19.70 -24.94 55.89
N SER A 367 18.97 -24.67 56.96
CA SER A 367 19.54 -24.53 58.30
C SER A 367 19.79 -25.93 58.85
N SER A 368 21.02 -26.42 58.74
CA SER A 368 21.59 -27.34 59.73
C SER A 368 23.09 -27.42 59.51
N ASP A 369 23.80 -26.81 60.45
CA ASP A 369 25.18 -27.14 60.76
C ASP A 369 25.31 -28.66 60.97
N GLU A 370 26.30 -29.29 60.35
CA GLU A 370 27.12 -30.32 61.00
C GLU A 370 28.39 -30.54 60.16
N GLU A 371 29.53 -30.44 60.83
CA GLU A 371 30.86 -30.76 60.35
C GLU A 371 30.99 -32.27 60.12
N GLU A 372 31.66 -32.70 59.04
CA GLU A 372 32.57 -33.85 59.11
C GLU A 372 33.49 -33.93 57.87
N ASP A 373 34.77 -34.14 58.15
CA ASP A 373 35.86 -34.43 57.21
C ASP A 373 35.59 -35.71 56.40
N GLY A 374 36.01 -35.75 55.13
CA GLY A 374 36.07 -37.01 54.38
C GLY A 374 36.29 -36.87 52.88
N ASP A 375 37.46 -37.33 52.43
CA ASP A 375 37.89 -37.42 51.05
C ASP A 375 36.98 -38.26 50.11
N VAL A 376 36.82 -37.72 48.89
CA VAL A 376 36.60 -38.36 47.57
C VAL A 376 35.45 -39.38 47.38
N GLN A 377 34.69 -39.10 46.31
CA GLN A 377 33.70 -39.94 45.58
C GLN A 377 32.24 -39.73 45.98
N VAL A 378 31.58 -38.72 45.39
CA VAL A 378 30.35 -38.84 44.56
C VAL A 378 30.12 -37.46 43.93
N ALA A 379 30.69 -37.20 42.75
CA ALA A 379 30.44 -35.97 41.97
C ALA A 379 29.49 -36.18 40.79
N ASP A 380 28.68 -37.25 40.81
CA ASP A 380 27.82 -37.65 39.67
C ASP A 380 26.32 -37.78 40.02
N ALA A 381 25.85 -37.28 41.16
CA ALA A 381 24.46 -37.52 41.60
C ALA A 381 23.62 -36.30 42.01
N LEU A 382 24.03 -35.06 41.73
CA LEU A 382 23.24 -33.86 42.07
C LEU A 382 23.09 -32.85 40.90
N ILE A 383 22.72 -33.34 39.72
CA ILE A 383 22.14 -32.50 38.63
C ILE A 383 20.63 -32.73 38.59
N GLY A 384 19.94 -32.36 39.67
CA GLY A 384 18.49 -32.35 39.76
C GLY A 384 17.95 -30.95 39.44
N LYS A 385 17.17 -30.83 38.36
CA LYS A 385 16.43 -29.64 37.87
C LYS A 385 17.25 -28.47 37.28
N LYS A 386 17.88 -28.69 36.12
CA LYS A 386 18.15 -27.60 35.17
C LYS A 386 16.88 -27.35 34.36
N GLY A 387 16.14 -26.28 34.67
CA GLY A 387 15.12 -25.76 33.77
C GLY A 387 15.78 -25.23 32.50
N ASP A 388 15.23 -25.57 31.34
CA ASP A 388 15.66 -25.02 30.05
C ASP A 388 14.83 -23.75 29.74
N VAL A 389 15.41 -22.78 29.04
CA VAL A 389 14.71 -21.62 28.48
C VAL A 389 15.01 -21.56 26.98
N LEU A 390 13.98 -21.37 26.16
CA LEU A 390 14.15 -21.14 24.73
C LEU A 390 14.27 -19.63 24.47
N LEU A 391 15.45 -19.22 24.00
CA LEU A 391 15.81 -17.85 23.69
C LEU A 391 15.87 -17.65 22.17
N CYS A 392 15.19 -16.65 21.65
CA CYS A 392 15.28 -16.25 20.25
C CYS A 392 16.03 -14.91 20.14
N VAL A 393 17.21 -14.92 19.53
CA VAL A 393 18.05 -13.73 19.37
C VAL A 393 17.97 -13.27 17.94
N MET A 394 17.50 -12.05 17.72
CA MET A 394 17.17 -11.53 16.41
C MET A 394 17.78 -10.15 16.17
N GLN A 395 18.04 -9.86 14.90
CA GLN A 395 18.57 -8.58 14.42
C GLN A 395 17.63 -8.01 13.38
N GLU A 396 17.50 -6.67 13.32
CA GLU A 396 16.76 -6.00 12.26
C GLU A 396 17.33 -6.43 10.89
N VAL A 397 16.43 -6.77 9.97
CA VAL A 397 16.74 -6.97 8.55
C VAL A 397 16.36 -5.67 7.86
N VAL A 398 17.39 -4.97 7.40
CA VAL A 398 17.27 -3.62 6.86
C VAL A 398 16.48 -3.66 5.55
N SER A 399 15.51 -2.76 5.45
CA SER A 399 14.58 -2.69 4.32
C SER A 399 14.29 -1.23 3.97
N PRO A 400 14.25 -0.88 2.68
CA PRO A 400 13.86 0.47 2.24
C PRO A 400 12.38 0.76 2.50
N PHE A 401 11.56 -0.28 2.59
CA PHE A 401 10.11 -0.19 2.79
C PHE A 401 9.67 -0.69 4.16
N GLU A 402 8.58 -0.12 4.67
CA GLU A 402 7.83 -0.71 5.78
C GLU A 402 6.74 -1.65 5.26
N PHE A 403 6.52 -2.75 5.99
CA PHE A 403 5.51 -3.76 5.66
C PHE A 403 4.58 -3.99 6.84
N GLY A 404 3.29 -4.24 6.56
CA GLY A 404 2.30 -4.50 7.61
C GLY A 404 2.37 -5.93 8.16
N THR A 405 2.74 -6.89 7.32
CA THR A 405 2.85 -8.31 7.71
C THR A 405 3.68 -9.09 6.68
N MET A 406 3.90 -10.39 6.93
CA MET A 406 4.59 -11.29 6.01
C MET A 406 3.99 -12.69 6.05
N LYS A 407 4.22 -13.43 4.97
CA LYS A 407 3.96 -14.86 4.82
C LYS A 407 5.22 -15.54 4.33
N MET A 408 5.38 -16.80 4.71
CA MET A 408 6.59 -17.57 4.49
C MET A 408 6.24 -19.03 4.23
N THR A 409 7.03 -19.68 3.39
CA THR A 409 6.93 -21.13 3.21
C THR A 409 7.31 -21.87 4.48
N SER A 410 6.81 -23.10 4.61
CA SER A 410 7.11 -24.01 5.73
C SER A 410 8.61 -24.20 5.98
N CYS A 411 9.42 -24.23 4.92
CA CYS A 411 10.89 -24.35 4.97
C CYS A 411 11.63 -23.02 5.18
N GLY A 412 10.93 -21.87 5.14
CA GLY A 412 11.53 -20.55 5.27
C GLY A 412 12.39 -20.06 4.10
N GLU A 413 12.34 -20.77 2.97
CA GLU A 413 13.11 -20.41 1.78
C GLU A 413 12.49 -19.27 0.98
N SER A 414 11.19 -19.02 1.12
CA SER A 414 10.44 -18.04 0.33
C SER A 414 9.60 -17.17 1.25
N ILE A 415 9.69 -15.85 1.09
CA ILE A 415 8.99 -14.85 1.92
C ILE A 415 8.26 -13.87 1.02
N ILE A 416 7.00 -13.59 1.33
CA ILE A 416 6.23 -12.49 0.74
C ILE A 416 5.80 -11.53 1.84
N ARG A 417 6.20 -10.27 1.73
CA ARG A 417 5.83 -9.19 2.65
C ARG A 417 4.77 -8.32 1.99
N TYR A 418 3.78 -7.87 2.75
CA TYR A 418 2.69 -7.08 2.19
C TYR A 418 2.04 -6.18 3.24
N ARG A 419 1.28 -5.19 2.77
CA ARG A 419 0.48 -4.31 3.61
C ARG A 419 -0.72 -5.06 4.18
N LYS A 420 -0.91 -4.99 5.49
CA LYS A 420 -2.11 -5.55 6.14
C LYS A 420 -3.22 -4.51 6.11
N HIS A 421 -4.10 -4.57 5.11
CA HIS A 421 -5.30 -3.75 5.11
C HIS A 421 -6.19 -4.16 6.30
N LYS A 422 -6.31 -3.26 7.28
CA LYS A 422 -7.39 -3.35 8.24
C LYS A 422 -8.68 -3.08 7.45
N THR A 423 -9.73 -3.82 7.76
CA THR A 423 -11.09 -3.40 7.39
C THR A 423 -11.37 -2.13 8.17
N ASP A 424 -10.96 -0.98 7.62
CA ASP A 424 -11.05 0.30 8.30
C ASP A 424 -12.52 0.66 8.49
N SER A 425 -12.94 0.67 9.75
CA SER A 425 -14.15 1.37 10.19
C SER A 425 -13.88 2.87 10.44
N LYS A 426 -12.66 3.35 10.20
CA LYS A 426 -12.26 4.75 10.32
C LYS A 426 -11.18 5.10 9.31
N MET A 427 -11.59 5.61 8.15
CA MET A 427 -10.70 6.41 7.30
C MET A 427 -10.35 7.68 8.08
N GLU A 428 -9.06 7.88 8.33
CA GLU A 428 -8.54 9.10 8.94
C GLU A 428 -8.96 10.32 8.10
N SER A 429 -9.54 11.29 8.80
CA SER A 429 -9.95 12.56 8.20
C SER A 429 -8.72 13.46 8.18
N ASP A 430 -8.03 13.49 7.05
CA ASP A 430 -7.00 14.50 6.81
C ASP A 430 -7.65 15.88 6.80
N LYS A 431 -7.50 16.57 7.93
CA LYS A 431 -7.89 17.95 8.14
C LYS A 431 -6.80 18.83 7.54
N ASN A 432 -7.02 19.31 6.33
CA ASN A 432 -6.62 20.64 5.87
C ASN A 432 -6.95 20.76 4.40
N LEU A 433 -7.96 21.55 4.02
CA LEU A 433 -8.04 22.21 2.70
C LEU A 433 -9.20 23.20 2.64
N ASN A 434 -8.89 24.42 2.16
CA ASN A 434 -9.84 25.49 1.86
C ASN A 434 -10.68 25.15 0.61
N ILE A 435 -11.96 25.57 0.62
CA ILE A 435 -13.12 24.89 0.00
C ILE A 435 -13.83 25.71 -1.12
N LEU A 436 -14.34 25.04 -2.19
CA LEU A 436 -15.41 25.44 -3.15
C LEU A 436 -16.11 24.16 -3.79
N PRO A 437 -17.34 24.19 -4.40
CA PRO A 437 -18.54 23.36 -4.05
C PRO A 437 -18.80 21.89 -4.50
N GLN A 438 -19.46 21.09 -3.64
CA GLN A 438 -20.16 19.79 -3.86
C GLN A 438 -21.50 19.76 -3.08
N PHE A 439 -22.43 18.89 -3.52
CA PHE A 439 -23.73 18.60 -2.91
C PHE A 439 -23.69 17.25 -2.16
N GLN A 440 -24.10 17.22 -0.89
CA GLN A 440 -24.43 15.96 -0.19
C GLN A 440 -25.88 15.57 -0.51
N VAL A 441 -26.08 14.38 -1.08
CA VAL A 441 -27.38 13.71 -1.14
C VAL A 441 -27.42 12.63 -0.05
N GLY A 442 -28.60 12.44 0.55
CA GLY A 442 -28.88 11.62 1.74
C GLY A 442 -28.35 10.19 1.75
N MET A 443 -28.38 9.63 2.96
CA MET A 443 -27.77 8.36 3.34
C MET A 443 -28.37 7.14 2.62
N MET A 444 -27.53 6.22 2.13
CA MET A 444 -28.03 4.84 1.94
C MET A 444 -28.09 4.12 3.30
N PRO A 445 -29.08 3.25 3.55
CA PRO A 445 -28.90 2.18 4.53
C PRO A 445 -27.98 1.11 3.96
N THR A 446 -27.22 0.53 4.86
CA THR A 446 -26.18 -0.48 4.68
C THR A 446 -26.65 -1.78 4.02
N GLU A 447 -27.95 -2.07 3.99
CA GLU A 447 -28.46 -3.37 3.58
C GLU A 447 -29.80 -3.21 2.86
N LEU A 448 -29.82 -3.52 1.56
CA LEU A 448 -31.07 -3.89 0.89
C LEU A 448 -31.64 -5.08 1.67
N ASN A 449 -32.78 -4.89 2.33
CA ASN A 449 -33.53 -6.01 2.89
C ASN A 449 -34.00 -6.87 1.72
N TYR A 450 -33.24 -7.92 1.41
CA TYR A 450 -33.64 -8.90 0.43
C TYR A 450 -34.94 -9.56 0.91
N PRO A 451 -35.89 -9.84 0.02
CA PRO A 451 -37.09 -10.57 0.39
C PRO A 451 -36.68 -11.92 0.99
N GLN A 452 -37.01 -12.10 2.27
CA GLN A 452 -36.80 -13.33 3.02
C GLN A 452 -37.77 -14.43 2.57
N ASP A 453 -38.87 -14.04 1.92
CA ASP A 453 -39.96 -14.91 1.55
C ASP A 453 -39.96 -15.20 0.03
N PRO A 454 -39.55 -16.40 -0.41
CA PRO A 454 -39.57 -16.80 -1.82
C PRO A 454 -40.99 -17.02 -2.38
N ASP A 455 -42.03 -17.01 -1.53
CA ASP A 455 -43.42 -17.27 -1.92
C ASP A 455 -44.32 -16.01 -1.95
N GLY A 456 -43.73 -14.82 -1.80
CA GLY A 456 -44.45 -13.56 -1.96
C GLY A 456 -45.08 -13.42 -3.35
N THR A 457 -46.37 -13.08 -3.39
CA THR A 457 -47.10 -12.79 -4.63
C THR A 457 -47.65 -11.36 -4.61
N CYS A 458 -47.59 -10.68 -5.75
CA CYS A 458 -48.27 -9.41 -5.96
C CYS A 458 -48.93 -9.40 -7.34
N SER A 459 -50.26 -9.30 -7.37
CA SER A 459 -51.00 -9.28 -8.63
C SER A 459 -50.74 -8.00 -9.42
N THR A 460 -50.94 -8.04 -10.75
CA THR A 460 -50.78 -6.86 -11.60
C THR A 460 -51.68 -5.69 -11.17
N GLN A 461 -52.88 -5.96 -10.65
CA GLN A 461 -53.79 -4.92 -10.14
C GLN A 461 -53.25 -4.25 -8.87
N GLN A 462 -52.67 -5.05 -7.95
CA GLN A 462 -52.01 -4.51 -6.76
C GLN A 462 -50.79 -3.68 -7.15
N LEU A 463 -50.00 -4.14 -8.12
CA LEU A 463 -48.87 -3.40 -8.67
C LEU A 463 -49.26 -2.07 -9.29
N GLN A 464 -50.34 -2.05 -10.08
CA GLN A 464 -50.88 -0.81 -10.65
C GLN A 464 -51.29 0.17 -9.56
N SER A 465 -51.97 -0.30 -8.51
CA SER A 465 -52.34 0.55 -7.37
C SER A 465 -51.13 1.10 -6.61
N VAL A 466 -50.08 0.30 -6.40
CA VAL A 466 -48.84 0.75 -5.75
C VAL A 466 -48.10 1.77 -6.61
N HIS A 467 -48.03 1.53 -7.93
CA HIS A 467 -47.43 2.44 -8.90
C HIS A 467 -48.17 3.77 -8.97
N GLU A 468 -49.51 3.76 -9.10
CA GLU A 468 -50.34 4.97 -9.08
C GLU A 468 -50.15 5.78 -7.79
N LYS A 469 -50.17 5.12 -6.63
CA LYS A 469 -49.89 5.77 -5.34
C LYS A 469 -48.49 6.36 -5.24
N LEU A 470 -47.49 5.76 -5.89
CA LEU A 470 -46.15 6.32 -5.98
C LEU A 470 -46.16 7.58 -6.84
N LEU A 471 -46.79 7.56 -8.03
CA LEU A 471 -46.86 8.72 -8.91
C LEU A 471 -47.62 9.90 -8.28
N ASP A 472 -48.68 9.63 -7.51
CA ASP A 472 -49.46 10.65 -6.79
C ASP A 472 -48.62 11.43 -5.76
N GLN A 473 -47.57 10.83 -5.20
CA GLN A 473 -46.65 11.49 -4.26
C GLN A 473 -45.73 12.52 -4.94
N TRP A 474 -45.69 12.53 -6.27
CA TRP A 474 -44.81 13.35 -7.10
C TRP A 474 -45.61 14.23 -8.08
N PRO A 475 -46.35 15.24 -7.61
CA PRO A 475 -47.04 16.17 -8.50
C PRO A 475 -46.05 16.96 -9.36
N ILE A 476 -46.50 17.45 -10.52
CA ILE A 476 -45.68 18.15 -11.52
C ILE A 476 -44.79 19.25 -10.93
N LYS A 477 -45.29 19.98 -9.92
CA LYS A 477 -44.52 21.03 -9.22
C LYS A 477 -43.31 20.44 -8.50
N LYS A 478 -43.49 19.33 -7.78
CA LYS A 478 -42.43 18.61 -7.06
C LYS A 478 -41.44 17.96 -8.03
N ILE A 479 -41.94 17.39 -9.14
CA ILE A 479 -41.11 16.88 -10.24
C ILE A 479 -40.24 17.98 -10.83
N SER A 480 -40.78 19.17 -11.06
CA SER A 480 -40.02 20.28 -11.65
C SER A 480 -38.92 20.79 -10.73
N GLU A 481 -39.04 20.56 -9.42
CA GLU A 481 -38.07 20.95 -8.39
C GLU A 481 -37.12 19.81 -7.99
N LEU A 482 -37.21 18.63 -8.64
CA LEU A 482 -36.33 17.49 -8.40
C LEU A 482 -34.87 17.79 -8.73
N TYR A 483 -34.60 18.85 -9.49
CA TYR A 483 -33.27 19.26 -9.89
C TYR A 483 -32.97 20.70 -9.45
N THR A 484 -31.72 20.94 -9.05
CA THR A 484 -31.21 22.27 -8.69
C THR A 484 -31.07 23.13 -9.96
N MET A 485 -30.92 24.45 -9.78
CA MET A 485 -30.62 25.37 -10.87
C MET A 485 -29.32 25.03 -11.65
N HIS A 486 -28.44 24.20 -11.07
CA HIS A 486 -27.22 23.71 -11.71
C HIS A 486 -27.43 22.39 -12.47
N GLY A 487 -28.66 21.88 -12.52
CA GLY A 487 -28.94 20.61 -13.20
C GLY A 487 -28.71 19.37 -12.36
N LEU A 488 -28.59 19.50 -11.03
CA LEU A 488 -28.26 18.36 -10.17
C LEU A 488 -29.49 17.84 -9.45
N ALA A 489 -29.68 16.53 -9.38
CA ALA A 489 -30.83 15.94 -8.70
C ALA A 489 -30.79 16.28 -7.19
N ARG A 490 -31.82 16.99 -6.70
CA ARG A 490 -32.08 17.23 -5.27
C ARG A 490 -32.55 15.96 -4.55
N SER A 491 -33.29 15.13 -5.26
CA SER A 491 -33.73 13.82 -4.80
C SER A 491 -33.54 12.81 -5.91
N THR A 492 -32.96 11.67 -5.57
CA THR A 492 -32.68 10.59 -6.51
C THR A 492 -33.68 9.44 -6.42
N VAL A 493 -34.65 9.51 -5.50
CA VAL A 493 -35.58 8.40 -5.19
C VAL A 493 -36.43 8.03 -6.40
N LEU A 494 -37.22 8.98 -6.90
CA LEU A 494 -38.10 8.74 -8.05
C LEU A 494 -37.32 8.36 -9.33
N PRO A 495 -36.28 9.10 -9.75
CA PRO A 495 -35.49 8.71 -10.92
C PRO A 495 -34.86 7.31 -10.80
N ARG A 496 -34.37 6.92 -9.61
CA ARG A 496 -33.81 5.57 -9.37
C ARG A 496 -34.85 4.48 -9.55
N ILE A 497 -36.03 4.64 -8.97
CA ILE A 497 -37.11 3.66 -9.08
C ILE A 497 -37.48 3.48 -10.55
N LEU A 498 -37.72 4.59 -11.27
CA LEU A 498 -38.12 4.54 -12.67
C LEU A 498 -37.06 3.91 -13.56
N LEU A 499 -35.78 4.29 -13.43
CA LEU A 499 -34.69 3.72 -14.21
C LEU A 499 -34.46 2.23 -13.90
N SER A 500 -34.57 1.84 -12.62
CA SER A 500 -34.48 0.42 -12.22
C SER A 500 -35.60 -0.40 -12.85
N LEU A 501 -36.83 0.13 -12.84
CA LEU A 501 -37.98 -0.53 -13.45
C LEU A 501 -37.85 -0.63 -14.98
N ILE A 502 -37.37 0.41 -15.66
CA ILE A 502 -37.13 0.37 -17.11
C ILE A 502 -36.17 -0.76 -17.47
N HIS A 503 -35.08 -0.91 -16.72
CA HIS A 503 -34.14 -2.02 -16.95
C HIS A 503 -34.74 -3.38 -16.59
N PHE A 504 -35.43 -3.48 -15.45
CA PHE A 504 -35.96 -4.76 -14.95
C PHE A 504 -37.15 -5.28 -15.78
N LEU A 505 -37.98 -4.38 -16.30
CA LEU A 505 -39.15 -4.70 -17.14
C LEU A 505 -38.85 -4.61 -18.64
N ARG A 506 -37.58 -4.47 -19.04
CA ARG A 506 -37.17 -4.41 -20.45
C ARG A 506 -37.75 -5.57 -21.25
N LEU A 507 -38.10 -5.31 -22.51
CA LEU A 507 -38.79 -6.29 -23.34
C LEU A 507 -37.80 -7.11 -24.17
N ASN A 508 -38.14 -8.37 -24.44
CA ASN A 508 -37.47 -9.19 -25.45
C ASN A 508 -38.01 -8.88 -26.86
N GLU A 509 -37.47 -9.57 -27.87
CA GLU A 509 -37.86 -9.40 -29.29
C GLU A 509 -39.36 -9.65 -29.54
N ASN A 510 -40.01 -10.44 -28.68
CA ASN A 510 -41.43 -10.77 -28.76
C ASN A 510 -42.32 -9.80 -27.97
N GLY A 511 -41.77 -8.71 -27.43
CA GLY A 511 -42.52 -7.67 -26.71
C GLY A 511 -42.95 -8.06 -25.29
N LEU A 512 -42.39 -9.12 -24.71
CA LEU A 512 -42.65 -9.58 -23.33
C LEU A 512 -41.51 -9.18 -22.39
N PRO A 513 -41.75 -9.01 -21.07
CA PRO A 513 -40.68 -8.70 -20.12
C PRO A 513 -39.58 -9.78 -20.13
N LYS A 514 -38.37 -9.39 -20.56
CA LYS A 514 -37.23 -10.26 -20.80
C LYS A 514 -36.83 -11.04 -19.55
N VAL A 515 -36.64 -10.33 -18.44
CA VAL A 515 -36.27 -10.92 -17.14
C VAL A 515 -37.33 -11.92 -16.65
N PHE A 516 -38.60 -11.71 -16.97
CA PHE A 516 -39.64 -12.67 -16.61
C PHE A 516 -39.56 -13.93 -17.46
N VAL A 517 -39.56 -13.80 -18.79
CA VAL A 517 -39.67 -14.95 -19.71
C VAL A 517 -38.41 -15.82 -19.72
N GLU A 518 -37.22 -15.21 -19.66
CA GLU A 518 -35.95 -15.96 -19.72
C GLU A 518 -35.62 -16.71 -18.42
N ASN A 519 -36.33 -16.42 -17.33
CA ASN A 519 -36.13 -17.06 -16.04
C ASN A 519 -37.27 -18.03 -15.66
N ILE A 520 -38.05 -18.49 -16.64
CA ILE A 520 -39.02 -19.59 -16.49
C ILE A 520 -38.36 -20.88 -16.99
N ASN A 521 -38.29 -21.91 -16.14
CA ASN A 521 -37.78 -23.21 -16.53
C ASN A 521 -38.84 -24.09 -17.23
N ASP A 522 -38.41 -25.24 -17.77
CA ASP A 522 -39.28 -26.19 -18.48
C ASP A 522 -40.43 -26.74 -17.62
N GLU A 523 -40.30 -26.66 -16.30
CA GLU A 523 -41.32 -27.06 -15.32
C GLU A 523 -42.31 -25.94 -14.96
N TYR A 524 -42.25 -24.78 -15.63
CA TYR A 524 -43.08 -23.60 -15.34
C TYR A 524 -42.95 -23.11 -13.88
N THR A 525 -41.70 -22.94 -13.43
CA THR A 525 -41.33 -22.25 -12.19
C THR A 525 -40.32 -21.13 -12.47
N LEU A 526 -40.23 -20.14 -11.57
CA LEU A 526 -39.29 -19.02 -11.70
C LEU A 526 -37.94 -19.34 -11.03
N ASP A 527 -36.85 -19.09 -11.74
CA ASP A 527 -35.51 -19.04 -11.13
C ASP A 527 -35.34 -17.74 -10.32
N VAL A 528 -35.72 -17.82 -9.04
CA VAL A 528 -35.65 -16.72 -8.08
C VAL A 528 -34.23 -16.18 -7.91
N ASN A 529 -33.21 -17.02 -8.01
CA ASN A 529 -31.82 -16.59 -7.82
C ASN A 529 -31.32 -15.75 -8.99
N SER A 530 -31.66 -16.16 -10.21
CA SER A 530 -31.32 -15.40 -11.43
C SER A 530 -32.10 -14.09 -11.50
N ILE A 531 -33.39 -14.08 -11.13
CA ILE A 531 -34.19 -12.85 -11.01
C ILE A 531 -33.61 -11.91 -9.96
N ARG A 532 -33.12 -12.42 -8.82
CA ARG A 532 -32.47 -11.59 -7.79
C ARG A 532 -31.16 -10.97 -8.29
N LYS A 533 -30.38 -11.70 -9.10
CA LYS A 533 -29.18 -11.14 -9.76
C LYS A 533 -29.56 -10.01 -10.72
N GLU A 534 -30.58 -10.22 -11.55
CA GLU A 534 -31.11 -9.20 -12.46
C GLU A 534 -31.67 -7.98 -11.72
N MET A 535 -32.34 -8.18 -10.58
CA MET A 535 -32.83 -7.09 -9.72
C MET A 535 -31.67 -6.27 -9.13
N HIS A 536 -30.57 -6.94 -8.76
CA HIS A 536 -29.36 -6.25 -8.31
C HIS A 536 -28.71 -5.43 -9.44
N THR A 537 -28.68 -5.96 -10.66
CA THR A 537 -28.24 -5.21 -11.85
C THR A 537 -29.16 -4.02 -12.11
N ALA A 538 -30.48 -4.20 -12.03
CA ALA A 538 -31.47 -3.12 -12.18
C ALA A 538 -31.24 -1.98 -11.17
N PHE A 539 -30.97 -2.29 -9.90
CA PHE A 539 -30.63 -1.26 -8.92
C PHE A 539 -29.34 -0.52 -9.24
N LYS A 540 -28.32 -1.20 -9.78
CA LYS A 540 -27.10 -0.54 -10.27
C LYS A 540 -27.39 0.38 -11.46
N MET A 541 -28.26 -0.04 -12.38
CA MET A 541 -28.69 0.78 -13.51
C MET A 541 -29.51 1.99 -13.07
N GLY A 542 -30.34 1.85 -12.04
CA GLY A 542 -31.08 2.95 -11.42
C GLY A 542 -30.20 4.11 -10.93
N LEU A 543 -28.90 3.87 -10.73
CA LEU A 543 -27.95 4.90 -10.30
C LEU A 543 -27.51 5.84 -11.43
N LYS A 544 -27.78 5.53 -12.70
CA LYS A 544 -27.40 6.33 -13.88
C LYS A 544 -28.29 7.58 -14.06
N ILE A 545 -28.35 8.44 -13.05
CA ILE A 545 -29.15 9.68 -13.08
C ILE A 545 -28.41 10.78 -13.85
N PRO A 546 -29.04 11.44 -14.85
CA PRO A 546 -28.39 12.49 -15.63
C PRO A 546 -28.35 13.84 -14.91
N VAL A 547 -27.42 14.70 -15.34
CA VAL A 547 -27.37 16.13 -14.98
C VAL A 547 -28.21 16.92 -16.00
N MET A 548 -29.14 17.73 -15.50
CA MET A 548 -30.15 18.42 -16.31
C MET A 548 -29.70 19.82 -16.71
N VAL A 549 -29.48 20.01 -18.01
CA VAL A 549 -28.93 21.24 -18.58
C VAL A 549 -27.48 21.46 -18.09
N VAL A 550 -26.55 21.66 -19.02
CA VAL A 550 -25.14 21.33 -18.76
C VAL A 550 -24.17 22.52 -18.81
N GLU A 551 -24.59 23.66 -19.33
CA GLU A 551 -23.70 24.84 -19.43
C GLU A 551 -23.53 25.53 -18.06
N THR A 552 -22.33 26.05 -17.74
CA THR A 552 -21.98 26.63 -16.42
C THR A 552 -21.65 28.12 -16.42
N ASP A 553 -21.40 28.76 -17.57
CA ASP A 553 -20.97 30.15 -17.62
C ASP A 553 -22.17 31.09 -17.76
N TRP A 554 -22.72 31.54 -16.62
CA TRP A 554 -23.95 32.33 -16.61
C TRP A 554 -23.83 33.65 -15.87
N THR A 555 -24.30 34.71 -16.53
CA THR A 555 -24.59 36.00 -15.92
C THR A 555 -25.91 35.95 -15.12
N SER A 556 -26.12 36.91 -14.22
CA SER A 556 -27.32 37.01 -13.37
C SER A 556 -28.64 37.02 -14.16
N ALA A 557 -28.66 37.55 -15.39
CA ALA A 557 -29.83 37.56 -16.27
C ALA A 557 -30.11 36.18 -16.90
N GLN A 558 -29.06 35.41 -17.22
CA GLN A 558 -29.21 34.05 -17.76
C GLN A 558 -29.61 33.03 -16.68
N ARG A 559 -29.35 33.33 -15.40
CA ARG A 559 -29.70 32.46 -14.26
C ARG A 559 -31.19 32.14 -14.17
N GLN A 560 -32.08 33.13 -14.39
CA GLN A 560 -33.53 32.92 -14.36
C GLN A 560 -34.02 32.09 -15.56
N LYS A 561 -33.47 32.35 -16.75
CA LYS A 561 -33.77 31.58 -17.96
C LYS A 561 -33.36 30.11 -17.80
N ARG A 562 -32.19 29.87 -17.19
CA ARG A 562 -31.68 28.54 -16.88
C ARG A 562 -32.55 27.80 -15.88
N GLU A 563 -32.96 28.44 -14.79
CA GLU A 563 -33.83 27.80 -13.81
C GLU A 563 -35.14 27.32 -14.45
N LEU A 564 -35.71 28.12 -15.35
CA LEU A 564 -36.89 27.75 -16.12
C LEU A 564 -36.61 26.59 -17.09
N GLU A 565 -35.47 26.61 -17.78
CA GLU A 565 -35.06 25.55 -18.70
C GLU A 565 -34.81 24.22 -17.98
N VAL A 566 -34.12 24.24 -16.83
CA VAL A 566 -33.89 23.06 -15.99
C VAL A 566 -35.21 22.48 -15.54
N LYS A 567 -36.12 23.31 -15.02
CA LYS A 567 -37.48 22.87 -14.64
C LYS A 567 -38.21 22.22 -15.82
N LYS A 568 -38.10 22.81 -17.02
CA LYS A 568 -38.72 22.27 -18.24
C LYS A 568 -38.11 20.92 -18.66
N LYS A 569 -36.78 20.83 -18.79
CA LYS A 569 -36.11 19.58 -19.18
C LYS A 569 -36.28 18.49 -18.13
N CYS A 570 -36.17 18.84 -16.84
CA CYS A 570 -36.44 17.95 -15.70
C CYS A 570 -37.83 17.34 -15.80
N ARG A 571 -38.84 18.20 -15.97
CA ARG A 571 -40.23 17.76 -16.12
C ARG A 571 -40.38 16.83 -17.32
N ALA A 572 -39.82 17.18 -18.48
CA ALA A 572 -39.90 16.34 -19.67
C ALA A 572 -39.24 14.97 -19.46
N TYR A 573 -38.05 14.95 -18.85
CA TYR A 573 -37.30 13.73 -18.58
C TYR A 573 -38.06 12.78 -17.65
N ILE A 574 -38.48 13.28 -16.47
CA ILE A 574 -39.16 12.45 -15.48
C ILE A 574 -40.53 11.98 -15.99
N LEU A 575 -41.30 12.83 -16.67
CA LEU A 575 -42.55 12.40 -17.28
C LEU A 575 -42.32 11.34 -18.36
N GLY A 576 -41.29 11.48 -19.19
CA GLY A 576 -40.92 10.45 -20.17
C GLY A 576 -40.55 9.11 -19.53
N LEU A 577 -39.81 9.13 -18.41
CA LEU A 577 -39.55 7.91 -17.63
C LEU A 577 -40.84 7.31 -17.06
N MET A 578 -41.73 8.13 -16.50
CA MET A 578 -43.03 7.69 -15.96
C MET A 578 -43.90 7.06 -17.06
N ASP A 579 -43.97 7.68 -18.23
CA ASP A 579 -44.70 7.16 -19.39
C ASP A 579 -44.12 5.82 -19.87
N THR A 580 -42.79 5.73 -19.94
CA THR A 580 -42.11 4.47 -20.29
C THR A 580 -42.43 3.36 -19.29
N VAL A 581 -42.34 3.63 -17.99
CA VAL A 581 -42.69 2.66 -16.95
C VAL A 581 -44.17 2.30 -17.01
N ASN A 582 -45.07 3.26 -17.24
CA ASN A 582 -46.51 3.02 -17.41
C ASN A 582 -46.77 2.03 -18.54
N ASP A 583 -46.11 2.20 -19.69
CA ASP A 583 -46.27 1.30 -20.83
C ASP A 583 -45.66 -0.08 -20.57
N LEU A 584 -44.52 -0.18 -19.88
CA LEU A 584 -43.95 -1.45 -19.46
C LEU A 584 -44.87 -2.19 -18.46
N MET A 585 -45.49 -1.46 -17.53
CA MET A 585 -46.45 -2.02 -16.57
C MET A 585 -47.74 -2.50 -17.26
N LYS A 586 -48.23 -1.81 -18.30
CA LYS A 586 -49.34 -2.30 -19.14
C LYS A 586 -48.96 -3.59 -19.86
N LYS A 587 -47.75 -3.66 -20.43
CA LYS A 587 -47.25 -4.86 -21.11
C LYS A 587 -47.08 -6.05 -20.16
N LEU A 588 -46.63 -5.81 -18.92
CA LEU A 588 -46.61 -6.82 -17.86
C LEU A 588 -48.04 -7.36 -17.59
N GLY A 589 -49.05 -6.49 -17.63
CA GLY A 589 -50.46 -6.89 -17.49
C GLY A 589 -51.04 -7.65 -18.69
N GLN A 590 -50.37 -7.64 -19.84
CA GLN A 590 -50.80 -8.30 -21.09
C GLN A 590 -50.09 -9.63 -21.34
N ILE A 591 -49.32 -10.14 -20.36
CA ILE A 591 -48.63 -11.42 -20.48
C ILE A 591 -49.63 -12.55 -20.82
N PRO A 592 -49.34 -13.39 -21.83
CA PRO A 592 -50.18 -14.52 -22.24
C PRO A 592 -50.52 -15.47 -21.10
N LEU A 593 -51.74 -16.04 -21.12
CA LEU A 593 -52.23 -16.95 -20.09
C LEU A 593 -51.31 -18.15 -19.82
N LYS A 594 -50.57 -18.63 -20.83
CA LYS A 594 -49.62 -19.74 -20.69
C LYS A 594 -48.50 -19.48 -19.67
N TYR A 595 -48.20 -18.23 -19.34
CA TYR A 595 -47.20 -17.86 -18.33
C TYR A 595 -47.81 -17.50 -16.97
N ARG A 596 -49.14 -17.57 -16.82
CA ARG A 596 -49.84 -17.31 -15.55
C ARG A 596 -50.16 -18.57 -14.76
N VAL A 597 -49.79 -19.73 -15.30
CA VAL A 597 -49.80 -21.02 -14.60
C VAL A 597 -49.01 -20.86 -13.30
N ASN A 598 -49.49 -21.41 -12.19
CA ASN A 598 -48.82 -21.33 -10.87
C ASN A 598 -48.56 -19.89 -10.34
N GLN A 599 -49.30 -18.90 -10.82
CA GLN A 599 -49.17 -17.48 -10.41
C GLN A 599 -47.76 -16.89 -10.63
N LEU A 600 -47.03 -17.36 -11.66
CA LEU A 600 -45.66 -16.88 -11.94
C LEU A 600 -45.64 -15.36 -12.18
N ASP A 601 -46.66 -14.80 -12.85
CA ASP A 601 -46.81 -13.36 -13.04
C ASP A 601 -46.95 -12.61 -11.70
N ALA A 602 -47.66 -13.18 -10.72
CA ALA A 602 -47.79 -12.61 -9.40
C ALA A 602 -46.50 -12.77 -8.56
N LYS A 603 -45.80 -13.90 -8.67
CA LYS A 603 -44.50 -14.12 -8.02
C LYS A 603 -43.43 -13.17 -8.58
N PHE A 604 -43.35 -13.01 -9.90
CA PHE A 604 -42.49 -12.01 -10.52
C PHE A 604 -42.92 -10.58 -10.14
N GLY A 605 -44.23 -10.34 -10.08
CA GLY A 605 -44.80 -9.07 -9.65
C GLY A 605 -44.38 -8.67 -8.25
N TYR A 606 -44.12 -9.60 -7.34
CA TYR A 606 -43.59 -9.30 -6.02
C TYR A 606 -42.21 -8.61 -6.09
N PHE A 607 -41.32 -9.00 -7.00
CA PHE A 607 -40.03 -8.30 -7.19
C PHE A 607 -40.22 -6.88 -7.73
N VAL A 608 -41.18 -6.69 -8.65
CA VAL A 608 -41.54 -5.36 -9.16
C VAL A 608 -42.09 -4.47 -8.05
N LYS A 609 -42.93 -5.03 -7.17
CA LYS A 609 -43.46 -4.36 -5.98
C LYS A 609 -42.32 -3.93 -5.06
N GLN A 610 -41.34 -4.80 -4.82
CA GLN A 610 -40.16 -4.46 -4.02
C GLN A 610 -39.36 -3.29 -4.62
N ILE A 611 -39.19 -3.22 -5.95
CA ILE A 611 -38.53 -2.06 -6.57
C ILE A 611 -39.34 -0.77 -6.36
N LEU A 612 -40.68 -0.85 -6.45
CA LEU A 612 -41.58 0.30 -6.23
C LEU A 612 -41.64 0.76 -4.75
N GLU A 613 -41.58 -0.17 -3.80
CA GLU A 613 -41.73 0.08 -2.37
C GLU A 613 -40.42 0.43 -1.66
N ASN A 614 -39.27 0.29 -2.34
CA ASN A 614 -37.96 0.60 -1.79
C ASN A 614 -37.73 2.12 -1.69
N ASN A 615 -38.53 2.78 -0.87
CA ASN A 615 -38.42 4.19 -0.49
C ASN A 615 -37.48 4.30 0.70
N ILE A 616 -36.18 4.47 0.46
CA ILE A 616 -35.26 4.75 1.56
C ILE A 616 -34.45 6.00 1.28
N ASP A 617 -34.87 7.10 1.91
CA ASP A 617 -33.96 8.12 2.41
C ASP A 617 -34.64 8.91 3.53
N GLY A 618 -34.01 8.96 4.70
CA GLY A 618 -34.35 9.93 5.74
C GLY A 618 -33.71 11.26 5.36
N GLU A 619 -34.50 12.21 4.89
CA GLU A 619 -34.03 13.56 4.53
C GLU A 619 -33.30 14.20 5.73
N LYS A 620 -31.97 14.38 5.62
CA LYS A 620 -31.27 15.44 6.34
C LYS A 620 -30.97 16.55 5.36
N THR A 621 -31.75 17.62 5.47
CA THR A 621 -31.52 18.90 4.80
C THR A 621 -30.24 19.54 5.32
N ASN A 622 -29.09 19.16 4.78
CA ASN A 622 -27.91 20.01 4.80
C ASN A 622 -27.53 20.31 3.35
N SER A 623 -28.17 21.34 2.81
CA SER A 623 -27.71 22.03 1.61
C SER A 623 -26.45 22.84 1.96
N GLY A 624 -25.38 22.11 2.24
CA GLY A 624 -24.05 22.63 2.53
C GLY A 624 -23.11 22.24 1.41
N VAL A 625 -22.39 23.24 0.92
CA VAL A 625 -21.49 23.17 -0.22
C VAL A 625 -20.09 22.75 0.26
N LEU A 626 -19.58 21.56 -0.11
CA LEU A 626 -18.29 21.01 0.38
C LEU A 626 -17.28 20.74 -0.75
N ALA A 627 -15.97 20.87 -0.52
CA ALA A 627 -14.97 20.67 -1.58
C ALA A 627 -14.64 19.20 -1.86
N ILE A 628 -14.16 18.93 -3.08
CA ILE A 628 -13.43 17.71 -3.42
C ILE A 628 -12.28 17.56 -2.40
N PRO A 629 -12.10 16.38 -1.76
CA PRO A 629 -10.88 16.11 -1.01
C PRO A 629 -9.70 16.17 -2.00
N ARG A 630 -8.99 17.29 -2.07
CA ARG A 630 -7.67 17.33 -2.69
C ARG A 630 -6.78 16.42 -1.83
N GLY A 631 -6.57 15.21 -2.30
CA GLY A 631 -5.90 14.16 -1.53
C GLY A 631 -6.13 12.76 -2.10
N MET A 632 -7.13 12.58 -2.97
CA MET A 632 -7.43 11.26 -3.54
C MET A 632 -6.73 10.96 -4.88
N HIS A 633 -6.30 11.98 -5.64
CA HIS A 633 -5.66 11.81 -6.95
C HIS A 633 -4.26 12.46 -6.97
N HIS A 634 -3.30 11.73 -7.50
CA HIS A 634 -1.92 12.16 -7.74
C HIS A 634 -1.78 13.04 -8.99
N PHE A 635 -2.65 12.87 -9.99
CA PHE A 635 -2.61 13.57 -11.28
C PHE A 635 -3.78 14.55 -11.47
N LYS A 636 -3.55 15.59 -12.28
CA LYS A 636 -4.62 16.48 -12.74
C LYS A 636 -5.25 15.91 -14.03
N TRP A 637 -6.51 16.27 -14.32
CA TRP A 637 -7.21 15.81 -15.53
C TRP A 637 -7.71 16.96 -16.43
N ASN A 638 -7.47 18.22 -16.07
CA ASN A 638 -7.93 19.41 -16.80
C ASN A 638 -6.83 20.04 -17.69
N HIS A 639 -5.82 19.26 -18.08
CA HIS A 639 -4.65 19.76 -18.82
C HIS A 639 -5.02 20.40 -20.16
N CYS A 640 -5.99 19.83 -20.90
CA CYS A 640 -6.43 20.37 -22.20
C CYS A 640 -7.01 21.78 -22.07
N GLU A 641 -7.90 22.00 -21.10
CA GLU A 641 -8.52 23.30 -20.85
C GLU A 641 -7.48 24.37 -20.48
N GLU A 642 -6.61 24.05 -19.52
CA GLU A 642 -5.60 24.99 -19.04
C GLU A 642 -4.60 25.35 -20.15
N SER A 643 -4.17 24.37 -20.95
CA SER A 643 -3.26 24.60 -22.07
C SER A 643 -3.91 25.47 -23.14
N MET A 644 -5.18 25.19 -23.50
CA MET A 644 -5.90 25.99 -24.48
C MET A 644 -6.10 27.44 -24.02
N LYS A 645 -6.46 27.66 -22.75
CA LYS A 645 -6.58 29.02 -22.18
C LYS A 645 -5.26 29.80 -22.27
N GLU A 646 -4.14 29.13 -22.02
CA GLU A 646 -2.82 29.72 -22.12
C GLU A 646 -2.50 30.13 -23.57
N ARG A 647 -2.72 29.24 -24.55
CA ARG A 647 -2.48 29.51 -25.97
C ARG A 647 -3.36 30.64 -26.52
N ILE A 648 -4.63 30.71 -26.11
CA ILE A 648 -5.53 31.83 -26.45
C ILE A 648 -4.99 33.15 -25.86
N THR A 649 -4.55 33.13 -24.60
CA THR A 649 -4.00 34.32 -23.92
C THR A 649 -2.74 34.84 -24.61
N GLU A 650 -1.92 33.93 -25.15
CA GLU A 650 -0.71 34.26 -25.91
C GLU A 650 -1.00 34.65 -27.38
N ASN A 651 -2.26 34.60 -27.83
CA ASN A 651 -2.69 34.80 -29.22
C ASN A 651 -2.07 33.82 -30.22
N ASP A 652 -1.79 32.58 -29.78
CA ASP A 652 -1.30 31.52 -30.66
C ASP A 652 -2.40 30.88 -31.49
N VAL A 653 -3.60 30.86 -30.91
CA VAL A 653 -4.81 30.30 -31.48
C VAL A 653 -5.98 31.18 -31.08
N ASP A 654 -6.96 31.33 -31.97
CA ASP A 654 -8.19 32.07 -31.69
C ASP A 654 -9.34 31.17 -31.20
N GLY A 655 -9.16 29.84 -31.29
CA GLY A 655 -10.16 28.83 -30.94
C GLY A 655 -11.35 28.75 -31.89
N SER A 656 -11.30 29.41 -33.05
CA SER A 656 -12.41 29.47 -34.03
C SER A 656 -12.47 28.24 -34.94
N GLU A 657 -11.35 27.54 -35.09
CA GLU A 657 -11.25 26.36 -35.92
C GLU A 657 -11.92 25.15 -35.27
N ASP A 658 -12.69 24.38 -36.05
CA ASP A 658 -13.50 23.28 -35.52
C ASP A 658 -12.69 22.22 -34.75
N ARG A 659 -11.44 21.97 -35.16
CA ARG A 659 -10.54 21.05 -34.45
C ARG A 659 -10.14 21.52 -33.04
N LEU A 660 -10.20 22.82 -32.77
CA LEU A 660 -9.85 23.45 -31.49
C LEU A 660 -11.07 23.66 -30.58
N HIS A 661 -12.28 23.38 -31.07
CA HIS A 661 -13.49 23.47 -30.26
C HIS A 661 -13.44 22.52 -29.06
N LEU A 662 -13.58 23.09 -27.86
CA LEU A 662 -13.67 22.34 -26.63
C LEU A 662 -15.07 21.77 -26.44
N ILE A 663 -15.11 20.47 -26.18
CA ILE A 663 -16.28 19.67 -25.82
C ILE A 663 -16.19 19.34 -24.34
N ARG A 664 -17.28 19.59 -23.62
CA ARG A 664 -17.39 19.21 -22.23
C ARG A 664 -17.79 17.75 -22.12
N VAL A 665 -16.99 16.97 -21.42
CA VAL A 665 -17.35 15.60 -21.00
C VAL A 665 -17.70 15.65 -19.52
N GLU A 666 -18.85 15.09 -19.15
CA GLU A 666 -19.28 15.06 -17.76
C GLU A 666 -19.88 13.71 -17.35
N ALA A 667 -19.79 13.43 -16.06
CA ALA A 667 -20.34 12.24 -15.45
C ALA A 667 -20.70 12.44 -13.98
N LEU A 668 -21.64 11.64 -13.50
CA LEU A 668 -22.08 11.60 -12.10
C LEU A 668 -21.95 10.17 -11.55
N PRO A 669 -20.73 9.69 -11.22
CA PRO A 669 -20.52 8.42 -10.55
C PRO A 669 -21.00 8.42 -9.10
N VAL A 670 -21.33 7.22 -8.63
CA VAL A 670 -21.62 6.91 -7.22
C VAL A 670 -20.38 6.32 -6.58
N GLN A 671 -19.80 6.98 -5.58
CA GLN A 671 -18.70 6.43 -4.79
C GLN A 671 -19.20 5.72 -3.53
N ASP A 672 -18.74 4.48 -3.33
CA ASP A 672 -18.88 3.74 -2.08
C ASP A 672 -17.77 4.20 -1.12
N LYS A 673 -18.08 5.12 -0.21
CA LYS A 673 -17.08 5.62 0.76
C LYS A 673 -17.06 4.84 2.08
N ASN A 674 -18.10 4.09 2.41
CA ASN A 674 -18.18 3.11 3.52
C ASN A 674 -19.49 2.32 3.41
N SER A 675 -19.61 1.20 4.13
CA SER A 675 -20.79 0.30 4.10
C SER A 675 -22.13 1.04 4.25
N ASN A 676 -22.15 2.21 4.91
CA ASN A 676 -23.37 2.93 5.27
C ASN A 676 -23.65 4.18 4.42
N TYR A 677 -22.83 4.56 3.42
CA TYR A 677 -23.00 5.83 2.69
C TYR A 677 -22.48 5.76 1.24
N ARG A 678 -23.31 6.25 0.30
CA ARG A 678 -22.94 6.45 -1.11
C ARG A 678 -23.12 7.91 -1.50
N GLU A 679 -22.05 8.55 -1.99
CA GLU A 679 -22.08 9.95 -2.44
C GLU A 679 -22.06 10.03 -3.98
N HIS A 680 -22.80 10.98 -4.54
CA HIS A 680 -22.73 11.33 -5.96
C HIS A 680 -21.68 12.43 -6.14
N MET A 681 -20.62 12.16 -6.90
CA MET A 681 -19.61 13.17 -7.26
C MET A 681 -19.76 13.56 -8.72
N ILE A 682 -19.73 14.85 -9.00
CA ILE A 682 -19.79 15.37 -10.38
C ILE A 682 -18.36 15.48 -10.90
N TYR A 683 -18.09 14.78 -11.98
CA TYR A 683 -16.88 14.92 -12.75
C TYR A 683 -17.21 15.65 -14.04
N TRP A 684 -16.38 16.62 -14.41
CA TRP A 684 -16.42 17.22 -15.73
C TRP A 684 -15.02 17.69 -16.14
N THR A 685 -14.79 17.70 -17.45
CA THR A 685 -13.55 18.16 -18.07
C THR A 685 -13.88 18.72 -19.46
N LEU A 686 -12.98 19.54 -20.00
CA LEU A 686 -13.06 20.04 -21.37
C LEU A 686 -11.97 19.38 -22.21
N THR A 687 -12.34 18.91 -23.39
CA THR A 687 -11.42 18.25 -24.31
C THR A 687 -11.81 18.43 -25.78
N THR A 688 -11.09 17.84 -26.72
CA THR A 688 -11.34 18.02 -28.17
C THR A 688 -12.02 16.81 -28.80
N ARG A 689 -12.58 17.00 -30.01
CA ARG A 689 -13.07 15.90 -30.85
C ARG A 689 -11.98 14.84 -31.11
N PHE A 690 -10.73 15.28 -31.25
CA PHE A 690 -9.59 14.39 -31.47
C PHE A 690 -9.34 13.49 -30.25
N HIS A 691 -9.31 14.05 -29.03
CA HIS A 691 -9.17 13.24 -27.83
C HIS A 691 -10.32 12.23 -27.71
N ILE A 692 -11.57 12.68 -27.89
CA ILE A 692 -12.74 11.79 -27.84
C ILE A 692 -12.59 10.63 -28.84
N SER A 693 -12.12 10.91 -30.07
CA SER A 693 -11.89 9.90 -31.10
C SER A 693 -10.79 8.90 -30.73
N CYS A 694 -9.76 9.33 -29.98
CA CYS A 694 -8.71 8.43 -29.50
C CYS A 694 -9.19 7.48 -28.40
N ILE A 695 -10.26 7.84 -27.67
CA ILE A 695 -10.89 7.00 -26.64
C ILE A 695 -11.96 6.10 -27.27
N ASP A 696 -12.97 6.70 -27.90
CA ASP A 696 -14.01 6.00 -28.64
C ASP A 696 -14.69 6.97 -29.64
N PRO A 697 -14.49 6.80 -30.95
CA PRO A 697 -15.11 7.63 -31.99
C PRO A 697 -16.65 7.70 -31.91
N LYS A 698 -17.32 6.65 -31.38
CA LYS A 698 -18.79 6.62 -31.27
C LYS A 698 -19.34 7.66 -30.31
N LEU A 699 -18.51 8.16 -29.38
CA LEU A 699 -18.91 9.22 -28.45
C LEU A 699 -19.21 10.54 -29.18
N LEU A 700 -18.68 10.75 -30.39
CA LEU A 700 -18.97 11.93 -31.19
C LEU A 700 -20.45 12.02 -31.61
N ASP A 701 -21.13 10.88 -31.77
CA ASP A 701 -22.57 10.82 -32.11
C ASP A 701 -23.47 11.22 -30.93
N HIS A 702 -22.90 11.28 -29.72
CA HIS A 702 -23.59 11.63 -28.48
C HIS A 702 -23.38 13.08 -28.05
N ILE A 703 -22.74 13.91 -28.88
CA ILE A 703 -22.59 15.33 -28.61
C ILE A 703 -23.96 16.00 -28.75
N VAL A 704 -24.48 16.50 -27.64
CA VAL A 704 -25.75 17.22 -27.59
C VAL A 704 -25.56 18.73 -27.81
N GLU A 705 -26.68 19.46 -27.95
CA GLU A 705 -26.69 20.93 -28.05
C GLU A 705 -25.85 21.56 -26.93
N GLY A 706 -24.89 22.43 -27.32
CA GLY A 706 -23.92 23.06 -26.41
C GLY A 706 -22.53 22.40 -26.34
N ASN A 707 -22.18 21.47 -27.24
CA ASN A 707 -20.89 20.76 -27.28
C ASN A 707 -20.60 19.96 -26.01
N VAL A 708 -21.56 19.13 -25.60
CA VAL A 708 -21.50 18.37 -24.35
C VAL A 708 -21.69 16.87 -24.61
N ILE A 709 -20.95 16.03 -23.90
CA ILE A 709 -21.17 14.59 -23.77
C ILE A 709 -21.48 14.27 -22.31
N ASN A 710 -22.62 13.62 -22.07
CA ASN A 710 -23.00 13.11 -20.76
C ASN A 710 -22.82 11.59 -20.71
N LEU A 711 -21.79 11.11 -19.99
CA LEU A 711 -21.43 9.69 -19.97
C LEU A 711 -22.52 8.81 -19.33
N ASN A 712 -23.30 9.35 -18.39
CA ASN A 712 -24.43 8.64 -17.78
C ASN A 712 -25.49 8.32 -18.85
N MET A 713 -25.77 9.26 -19.75
CA MET A 713 -26.72 9.07 -20.86
C MET A 713 -26.17 8.16 -21.95
N VAL A 714 -24.90 8.31 -22.33
CA VAL A 714 -24.24 7.42 -23.30
C VAL A 714 -24.35 5.96 -22.87
N CYS A 715 -24.17 5.70 -21.58
CA CYS A 715 -24.16 4.35 -21.04
C CYS A 715 -25.52 3.93 -20.46
N ILE A 716 -26.60 4.69 -20.67
CA ILE A 716 -27.88 4.47 -19.96
C ILE A 716 -28.47 3.07 -20.24
N ASN A 717 -28.31 2.58 -21.47
CA ASN A 717 -28.85 1.30 -21.91
C ASN A 717 -27.85 0.14 -21.80
N ASP A 718 -26.65 0.37 -21.24
CA ASP A 718 -25.66 -0.69 -21.11
C ASP A 718 -26.10 -1.74 -20.10
N GLU A 719 -25.91 -3.02 -20.44
CA GLU A 719 -26.26 -4.16 -19.58
C GLU A 719 -25.37 -4.26 -18.33
N ASN A 720 -24.18 -3.63 -18.34
CA ASN A 720 -23.28 -3.55 -17.19
C ASN A 720 -22.73 -2.13 -16.96
N SER A 721 -21.96 -1.94 -15.88
CA SER A 721 -21.31 -0.66 -15.55
C SER A 721 -19.86 -0.56 -16.05
N GLN A 722 -19.35 -1.58 -16.76
CA GLN A 722 -17.93 -1.64 -17.13
C GLN A 722 -17.57 -0.52 -18.09
N ARG A 723 -18.29 -0.40 -19.21
CA ARG A 723 -18.05 0.65 -20.21
C ARG A 723 -18.13 2.06 -19.62
N TYR A 724 -19.10 2.29 -18.74
CA TYR A 724 -19.23 3.55 -18.02
C TYR A 724 -18.01 3.85 -17.12
N ASN A 725 -17.54 2.85 -16.37
CA ASN A 725 -16.34 2.98 -15.53
C ASN A 725 -15.07 3.18 -16.37
N ASP A 726 -14.97 2.53 -17.53
CA ASP A 726 -13.84 2.69 -18.45
C ASP A 726 -13.78 4.13 -19.01
N TYR A 727 -14.92 4.71 -19.42
CA TYR A 727 -14.97 6.10 -19.86
C TYR A 727 -14.72 7.09 -18.72
N LEU A 728 -15.25 6.81 -17.53
CA LEU A 728 -14.98 7.62 -16.34
C LEU A 728 -13.48 7.71 -16.07
N ASP A 729 -12.80 6.56 -16.01
CA ASP A 729 -11.37 6.53 -15.82
C ASP A 729 -10.63 7.19 -16.99
N ALA A 730 -11.17 7.13 -18.21
CA ALA A 730 -10.54 7.71 -19.38
C ALA A 730 -10.49 9.23 -19.42
N PHE A 731 -11.57 9.90 -19.03
CA PHE A 731 -11.62 11.35 -19.07
C PHE A 731 -11.17 12.01 -17.77
N PHE A 732 -11.21 11.28 -16.65
CA PHE A 732 -11.00 11.87 -15.32
C PHE A 732 -9.80 11.30 -14.54
N ILE A 733 -9.08 10.31 -15.09
CA ILE A 733 -7.88 9.73 -14.48
C ILE A 733 -8.17 9.28 -13.03
N ILE A 734 -9.21 8.45 -12.88
CA ILE A 734 -9.69 8.03 -11.55
C ILE A 734 -8.70 7.05 -10.91
N ASN A 735 -8.11 6.18 -11.72
CA ASN A 735 -7.19 5.14 -11.29
C ASN A 735 -5.74 5.59 -11.51
N ASP A 736 -5.18 6.35 -10.57
CA ASP A 736 -3.83 6.93 -10.65
C ASP A 736 -2.92 6.59 -9.48
N SER A 737 -3.34 5.65 -8.62
CA SER A 737 -2.47 5.06 -7.59
C SER A 737 -1.32 4.29 -8.23
N ASP A 738 -0.21 4.17 -7.50
CA ASP A 738 1.01 3.51 -8.01
C ASP A 738 0.74 2.05 -8.47
N LEU A 739 -0.25 1.36 -7.88
CA LEU A 739 -0.70 0.03 -8.29
C LEU A 739 -1.44 0.01 -9.61
N GLN A 740 -2.35 0.95 -9.78
CA GLN A 740 -3.14 1.05 -11.00
C GLN A 740 -2.27 1.50 -12.18
N LEU A 741 -1.20 2.25 -11.93
CA LEU A 741 -0.23 2.63 -12.95
C LEU A 741 0.56 1.42 -13.48
N GLN A 742 0.92 0.44 -12.64
CA GLN A 742 1.64 -0.76 -13.07
C GLN A 742 0.81 -1.62 -14.02
N SER A 743 -0.47 -1.82 -13.69
CA SER A 743 -1.39 -2.62 -14.49
C SER A 743 -2.06 -1.83 -15.62
N PHE A 744 -1.67 -0.57 -15.84
CA PHE A 744 -2.26 0.28 -16.86
C PHE A 744 -1.84 -0.15 -18.27
N ASP A 745 -2.81 -0.61 -19.05
CA ASP A 745 -2.64 -1.01 -20.45
C ASP A 745 -3.80 -0.49 -21.33
N ARG A 746 -4.02 0.82 -21.33
CA ARG A 746 -4.97 1.41 -22.28
C ARG A 746 -4.30 1.62 -23.64
N LYS A 747 -4.88 1.01 -24.67
CA LYS A 747 -4.52 1.28 -26.06
C LYS A 747 -5.12 2.60 -26.52
N ILE A 748 -4.26 3.50 -26.99
CA ILE A 748 -4.63 4.81 -27.54
C ILE A 748 -4.23 4.84 -29.01
N ASP A 749 -5.22 4.88 -29.91
CA ASP A 749 -4.98 4.84 -31.36
C ASP A 749 -4.83 6.23 -31.98
N ILE A 750 -3.69 6.87 -31.73
CA ILE A 750 -3.40 8.18 -32.33
C ILE A 750 -3.19 8.07 -33.84
N LYS A 751 -2.52 7.01 -34.30
CA LYS A 751 -2.15 6.84 -35.72
C LYS A 751 -3.38 6.59 -36.60
N GLY A 752 -4.28 5.70 -36.16
CA GLY A 752 -5.54 5.44 -36.85
C GLY A 752 -6.40 6.69 -36.91
N VAL A 753 -6.58 7.41 -35.79
CA VAL A 753 -7.36 8.66 -35.77
C VAL A 753 -6.71 9.75 -36.63
N THR A 754 -5.38 9.92 -36.56
CA THR A 754 -4.67 10.90 -37.39
C THR A 754 -4.83 10.60 -38.88
N SER A 755 -4.84 9.33 -39.28
CA SER A 755 -5.00 8.96 -40.68
C SER A 755 -6.34 9.41 -41.29
N THR A 756 -7.40 9.52 -40.48
CA THR A 756 -8.73 9.97 -40.93
C THR A 756 -8.87 11.49 -41.01
N LEU A 757 -7.91 12.25 -40.47
CA LEU A 757 -7.91 13.72 -40.54
C LEU A 757 -7.63 14.21 -41.97
N PRO A 758 -8.19 15.35 -42.39
CA PRO A 758 -7.82 15.98 -43.65
C PRO A 758 -6.39 16.52 -43.59
N ALA A 759 -5.71 16.63 -44.73
CA ALA A 759 -4.31 17.06 -44.81
C ALA A 759 -4.04 18.41 -44.11
N LYS A 760 -5.00 19.35 -44.14
CA LYS A 760 -4.91 20.66 -43.47
C LYS A 760 -4.80 20.58 -41.94
N ASP A 761 -5.16 19.44 -41.33
CA ASP A 761 -5.18 19.22 -39.88
C ASP A 761 -4.04 18.30 -39.43
N LYS A 762 -3.04 18.07 -40.30
CA LYS A 762 -1.84 17.25 -40.03
C LYS A 762 -0.55 18.06 -40.14
N TYR A 763 0.45 17.69 -39.35
CA TYR A 763 1.84 18.06 -39.56
C TYR A 763 2.65 16.84 -40.01
N THR A 764 3.72 17.08 -40.77
CA THR A 764 4.76 16.09 -41.08
C THR A 764 6.01 16.39 -40.26
N ILE A 765 6.43 15.46 -39.41
CA ILE A 765 7.63 15.62 -38.59
C ILE A 765 8.72 14.68 -39.11
N GLU A 766 9.90 15.23 -39.42
CA GLU A 766 11.12 14.45 -39.63
C GLU A 766 11.84 14.28 -38.29
N THR A 767 12.04 13.03 -37.90
CA THR A 767 12.63 12.63 -36.60
C THR A 767 14.13 12.37 -36.75
N SER A 768 14.87 12.29 -35.63
CA SER A 768 16.33 12.13 -35.65
C SER A 768 16.80 10.80 -36.25
N ASP A 769 15.93 9.78 -36.26
CA ASP A 769 16.17 8.48 -36.89
C ASP A 769 15.83 8.46 -38.40
N GLY A 770 15.43 9.60 -38.96
CA GLY A 770 15.09 9.75 -40.38
C GLY A 770 13.66 9.34 -40.73
N THR A 771 12.83 8.95 -39.75
CA THR A 771 11.42 8.62 -39.98
C THR A 771 10.60 9.90 -40.18
N ARG A 772 9.70 9.88 -41.17
CA ARG A 772 8.70 10.92 -41.39
C ARG A 772 7.36 10.49 -40.81
N LEU A 773 6.87 11.22 -39.81
CA LEU A 773 5.61 10.94 -39.12
C LEU A 773 4.55 11.97 -39.49
N GLU A 774 3.35 11.51 -39.85
CA GLU A 774 2.16 12.36 -39.86
C GLU A 774 1.57 12.42 -38.44
N VAL A 775 1.41 13.64 -37.91
CA VAL A 775 0.92 13.88 -36.55
C VAL A 775 -0.26 14.87 -36.55
N PRO A 776 -1.16 14.82 -35.55
CA PRO A 776 -2.34 15.68 -35.53
C PRO A 776 -1.98 17.11 -35.06
N LYS A 777 -2.36 18.14 -35.84
CA LYS A 777 -2.07 19.55 -35.49
C LYS A 777 -2.62 19.95 -34.13
N VAL A 778 -3.85 19.53 -33.83
CA VAL A 778 -4.59 19.89 -32.62
C VAL A 778 -3.81 19.63 -31.33
N LEU A 779 -3.00 18.56 -31.26
CA LEU A 779 -2.22 18.27 -30.05
C LEU A 779 -1.05 19.25 -29.88
N PHE A 780 -0.35 19.60 -30.96
CA PHE A 780 0.72 20.60 -30.92
C PHE A 780 0.16 22.00 -30.66
N GLU A 781 -0.91 22.38 -31.35
CA GLU A 781 -1.52 23.71 -31.22
C GLU A 781 -2.04 24.00 -29.81
N ILE A 782 -2.56 22.99 -29.11
CA ILE A 782 -3.10 23.14 -27.76
C ILE A 782 -1.98 23.13 -26.71
N TYR A 783 -1.01 22.23 -26.83
CA TYR A 783 -0.06 21.94 -25.76
C TYR A 783 1.33 22.54 -25.95
N SER A 784 1.77 22.80 -27.18
CA SER A 784 3.15 23.19 -27.49
C SER A 784 3.30 24.70 -27.66
N GLY A 785 3.99 25.35 -26.71
CA GLY A 785 4.38 26.76 -26.88
C GLY A 785 5.43 26.99 -27.97
N TYR A 786 6.21 25.95 -28.30
CA TYR A 786 7.10 25.95 -29.46
C TYR A 786 6.32 26.09 -30.77
N ASP A 787 5.20 25.37 -30.95
CA ASP A 787 4.39 25.50 -32.17
C ASP A 787 3.83 26.92 -32.33
N GLY A 788 3.32 27.51 -31.23
CA GLY A 788 2.89 28.91 -31.21
C GLY A 788 4.01 29.87 -31.63
N ALA A 789 5.21 29.72 -31.06
CA ALA A 789 6.37 30.54 -31.42
C ALA A 789 6.76 30.39 -32.89
N ARG A 790 6.82 29.15 -33.39
CA ARG A 790 7.16 28.81 -34.77
C ARG A 790 6.18 29.44 -35.77
N LYS A 791 4.90 29.44 -35.46
CA LYS A 791 3.86 30.10 -36.28
C LYS A 791 4.01 31.62 -36.31
N ARG A 792 4.28 32.25 -35.16
CA ARG A 792 4.50 33.71 -35.10
C ARG A 792 5.69 34.16 -35.96
N THR A 793 6.77 33.37 -35.99
CA THR A 793 7.96 33.68 -36.80
C THR A 793 7.74 33.43 -38.29
N SER A 794 7.02 32.37 -38.67
CA SER A 794 6.81 32.02 -40.08
C SER A 794 5.85 32.96 -40.83
N VAL A 795 4.93 33.64 -40.13
CA VAL A 795 4.17 34.80 -40.67
C VAL A 795 5.12 35.89 -41.18
N MET A 796 6.35 35.98 -40.65
CA MET A 796 7.36 36.94 -41.10
C MET A 796 8.22 36.43 -42.28
N THR A 797 8.29 35.12 -42.54
CA THR A 797 9.26 34.51 -43.48
C THR A 797 8.66 33.77 -44.68
N THR A 798 7.33 33.60 -44.79
CA THR A 798 6.63 32.96 -45.93
C THR A 798 7.00 31.50 -46.23
N GLU A 799 7.59 30.76 -45.27
CA GLU A 799 7.92 29.33 -45.41
C GLU A 799 6.72 28.40 -45.08
N LEU A 800 6.70 27.22 -45.71
CA LEU A 800 5.68 26.17 -45.51
C LEU A 800 5.64 25.70 -44.04
N MET A 801 4.50 25.91 -43.36
CA MET A 801 4.35 25.70 -41.90
C MET A 801 4.10 24.26 -41.46
N ASP A 802 3.74 23.34 -42.35
CA ASP A 802 3.20 22.05 -41.92
C ASP A 802 4.24 20.93 -41.82
N GLU A 803 5.49 21.21 -42.19
CA GLU A 803 6.62 20.27 -42.06
C GLU A 803 7.73 20.86 -41.19
N PHE A 804 8.22 20.10 -40.21
CA PHE A 804 9.36 20.52 -39.37
C PHE A 804 10.13 19.32 -38.83
N LYS A 805 11.33 19.59 -38.27
CA LYS A 805 12.19 18.53 -37.72
C LYS A 805 12.20 18.55 -36.20
N LEU A 806 12.24 17.37 -35.59
CA LEU A 806 12.48 17.20 -34.16
C LEU A 806 13.68 16.27 -33.96
N ASP A 807 14.60 16.68 -33.08
CA ASP A 807 15.81 15.90 -32.78
C ASP A 807 15.55 14.77 -31.77
N HIS A 808 14.47 14.01 -31.99
CA HIS A 808 14.01 12.93 -31.12
C HIS A 808 13.54 11.76 -31.99
N THR A 809 13.58 10.55 -31.44
CA THR A 809 13.17 9.33 -32.15
C THR A 809 11.67 9.32 -32.47
N ALA A 810 11.28 8.55 -33.48
CA ALA A 810 9.87 8.36 -33.81
C ALA A 810 9.08 7.78 -32.62
N GLU A 811 9.66 6.84 -31.90
CA GLU A 811 9.06 6.23 -30.70
C GLU A 811 8.79 7.25 -29.59
N ALA A 812 9.74 8.17 -29.34
CA ALA A 812 9.56 9.24 -28.37
C ALA A 812 8.43 10.19 -28.77
N VAL A 813 8.34 10.59 -30.05
CA VAL A 813 7.25 11.45 -30.54
C VAL A 813 5.89 10.75 -30.41
N GLU A 814 5.79 9.47 -30.77
CA GLU A 814 4.56 8.71 -30.64
C GLU A 814 4.11 8.57 -29.18
N LEU A 815 5.03 8.26 -28.25
CA LEU A 815 4.72 8.17 -26.83
C LEU A 815 4.33 9.53 -26.25
N ALA A 816 5.03 10.60 -26.63
CA ALA A 816 4.73 11.98 -26.26
C ALA A 816 3.29 12.35 -26.61
N LEU A 817 2.85 12.04 -27.82
CA LEU A 817 1.46 12.29 -28.25
C LEU A 817 0.46 11.47 -27.43
N LYS A 818 0.76 10.20 -27.12
CA LYS A 818 -0.09 9.37 -26.25
C LYS A 818 -0.21 9.96 -24.85
N CYS A 819 0.86 10.54 -24.32
CA CYS A 819 0.85 11.20 -23.00
C CYS A 819 -0.05 12.44 -22.97
N LEU A 820 -0.22 13.15 -24.09
CA LEU A 820 -1.15 14.29 -24.20
C LEU A 820 -2.63 13.87 -24.18
N VAL A 821 -2.90 12.58 -24.46
CA VAL A 821 -4.22 11.96 -24.39
C VAL A 821 -4.45 11.35 -23.01
N ASP A 822 -3.55 10.47 -22.55
CA ASP A 822 -3.55 9.92 -21.19
C ASP A 822 -2.11 9.75 -20.71
N VAL A 823 -1.71 10.56 -19.73
CA VAL A 823 -0.32 10.62 -19.24
C VAL A 823 0.16 9.29 -18.66
N ARG A 824 -0.74 8.40 -18.23
CA ARG A 824 -0.40 7.15 -17.54
C ARG A 824 0.31 6.13 -18.42
N VAL A 825 0.15 6.21 -19.75
CA VAL A 825 0.91 5.39 -20.72
C VAL A 825 2.42 5.54 -20.57
N PHE A 826 2.87 6.66 -20.01
CA PHE A 826 4.28 6.93 -19.73
C PHE A 826 4.87 6.00 -18.67
N TYR A 827 4.06 5.48 -17.74
CA TYR A 827 4.54 4.76 -16.56
C TYR A 827 5.33 3.50 -16.92
N ASN A 828 4.85 2.73 -17.89
CA ASN A 828 5.46 1.45 -18.30
C ASN A 828 6.57 1.60 -19.36
N ALA A 829 6.86 2.81 -19.83
CA ALA A 829 7.96 3.05 -20.77
C ALA A 829 9.35 2.81 -20.15
N THR A 830 10.33 2.48 -20.99
CA THR A 830 11.74 2.36 -20.56
C THR A 830 12.26 3.71 -20.04
N MET A 831 13.24 3.68 -19.14
CA MET A 831 13.76 4.93 -18.57
C MET A 831 14.36 5.85 -19.64
N ASP A 832 15.08 5.30 -20.62
CA ASP A 832 15.64 6.05 -21.74
C ASP A 832 14.54 6.78 -22.54
N LEU A 833 13.48 6.06 -22.92
CA LEU A 833 12.35 6.64 -23.63
C LEU A 833 11.62 7.70 -22.79
N LYS A 834 11.52 7.50 -21.46
CA LYS A 834 10.96 8.51 -20.55
C LYS A 834 11.76 9.81 -20.56
N ILE A 835 13.10 9.72 -20.57
CA ILE A 835 13.96 10.90 -20.65
C ILE A 835 13.81 11.59 -22.01
N GLN A 836 13.83 10.85 -23.12
CA GLN A 836 13.62 11.42 -24.46
C GLN A 836 12.27 12.16 -24.56
N VAL A 837 11.18 11.59 -24.03
CA VAL A 837 9.87 12.24 -24.01
C VAL A 837 9.86 13.48 -23.11
N PHE A 838 10.53 13.43 -21.96
CA PHE A 838 10.62 14.58 -21.07
C PHE A 838 11.41 15.74 -21.70
N GLU A 839 12.54 15.44 -22.35
CA GLU A 839 13.33 16.41 -23.11
C GLU A 839 12.54 16.98 -24.29
N LEU A 840 11.77 16.14 -25.00
CA LEU A 840 10.87 16.57 -26.05
C LEU A 840 9.81 17.53 -25.52
N PHE A 841 9.22 17.25 -24.36
CA PHE A 841 8.24 18.14 -23.72
C PHE A 841 8.87 19.47 -23.35
N GLU A 842 10.09 19.49 -22.82
CA GLU A 842 10.82 20.73 -22.53
C GLU A 842 11.14 21.51 -23.81
N TYR A 843 11.59 20.83 -24.87
CA TYR A 843 11.87 21.43 -26.18
C TYR A 843 10.61 22.05 -26.80
N CYS A 844 9.51 21.30 -26.81
CA CYS A 844 8.21 21.75 -27.32
C CYS A 844 7.49 22.73 -26.39
N MET A 845 8.09 23.09 -25.24
CA MET A 845 7.52 23.96 -24.21
C MET A 845 6.17 23.47 -23.67
N ILE A 846 5.99 22.15 -23.54
CA ILE A 846 4.82 21.51 -22.94
C ILE A 846 5.02 21.44 -21.43
N THR A 847 4.45 22.40 -20.69
CA THR A 847 4.74 22.57 -19.25
C THR A 847 3.74 21.87 -18.32
N ARG A 848 2.51 21.61 -18.79
CA ARG A 848 1.38 21.21 -17.94
C ARG A 848 1.45 19.80 -17.37
N LEU A 849 2.24 18.92 -17.98
CA LEU A 849 2.44 17.52 -17.56
C LEU A 849 3.79 17.28 -16.88
N ARG A 850 4.63 18.33 -16.74
CA ARG A 850 6.01 18.22 -16.22
C ARG A 850 6.06 17.50 -14.88
N ARG A 851 5.16 17.84 -13.95
CA ARG A 851 5.17 17.31 -12.58
C ARG A 851 4.81 15.82 -12.55
N GLU A 852 3.82 15.42 -13.34
CA GLU A 852 3.34 14.05 -13.50
C GLU A 852 4.43 13.16 -14.13
N LEU A 853 5.11 13.65 -15.17
CA LEU A 853 6.24 12.95 -15.80
C LEU A 853 7.42 12.76 -14.84
N LEU A 854 7.86 13.83 -14.16
CA LEU A 854 8.95 13.73 -13.18
C LEU A 854 8.59 12.78 -12.02
N ARG A 855 7.32 12.79 -11.56
CA ARG A 855 6.85 11.84 -10.55
C ARG A 855 7.00 10.41 -11.03
N MET A 856 6.58 10.09 -12.25
CA MET A 856 6.67 8.73 -12.80
C MET A 856 8.11 8.29 -13.08
N ILE A 857 8.99 9.22 -13.51
CA ILE A 857 10.45 8.97 -13.61
C ILE A 857 10.98 8.55 -12.24
N VAL A 858 10.74 9.35 -11.19
CA VAL A 858 11.22 9.05 -9.84
C VAL A 858 10.62 7.75 -9.29
N LEU A 859 9.32 7.51 -9.50
CA LEU A 859 8.64 6.29 -9.04
C LEU A 859 9.21 5.02 -9.64
N THR A 860 9.51 5.04 -10.94
CA THR A 860 9.96 3.85 -11.67
C THR A 860 11.47 3.69 -11.72
N ALA A 861 12.23 4.67 -11.22
CA ALA A 861 13.68 4.64 -11.24
C ALA A 861 14.26 3.51 -10.40
N LYS A 862 15.24 2.83 -11.02
CA LYS A 862 16.11 1.82 -10.43
C LYS A 862 17.50 2.40 -10.23
N GLU A 863 18.33 1.73 -9.44
CA GLU A 863 19.70 2.18 -9.19
C GLU A 863 20.53 2.26 -10.49
N SER A 864 20.27 1.38 -11.46
CA SER A 864 20.86 1.42 -12.81
C SER A 864 20.62 2.73 -13.56
N ASP A 865 19.56 3.47 -13.19
CA ASP A 865 19.11 4.67 -13.89
C ASP A 865 19.74 5.95 -13.34
N CYS A 866 20.72 5.84 -12.43
CA CYS A 866 21.37 6.98 -11.78
C CYS A 866 21.91 8.03 -12.76
N GLU A 867 22.45 7.59 -13.91
CA GLU A 867 22.99 8.49 -14.93
C GLU A 867 21.89 9.33 -15.60
N PHE A 868 20.69 8.79 -15.78
CA PHE A 868 19.52 9.51 -16.30
C PHE A 868 18.97 10.53 -15.30
N LEU A 869 19.00 10.21 -14.01
CA LEU A 869 18.50 11.11 -12.96
C LEU A 869 19.44 12.30 -12.68
N ARG A 870 20.75 12.13 -12.89
CA ARG A 870 21.74 13.16 -12.51
C ARG A 870 21.54 14.50 -13.24
N PRO A 871 21.32 14.56 -14.58
CA PRO A 871 20.97 15.81 -15.27
C PRO A 871 19.67 16.43 -14.74
N LEU A 872 18.64 15.63 -14.51
CA LEU A 872 17.36 16.11 -13.98
C LEU A 872 17.53 16.76 -12.61
N ILE A 873 18.29 16.14 -11.70
CA ILE A 873 18.57 16.73 -10.39
C ILE A 873 19.39 18.01 -10.52
N LEU A 874 20.34 18.06 -11.46
CA LEU A 874 21.17 19.26 -11.67
C LEU A 874 20.35 20.45 -12.20
N HIS A 875 19.44 20.20 -13.14
CA HIS A 875 18.68 21.25 -13.84
C HIS A 875 17.32 21.56 -13.21
N LYS A 876 16.72 20.59 -12.48
CA LYS A 876 15.39 20.67 -11.85
C LYS A 876 15.48 20.35 -10.35
N TRP A 877 16.47 20.93 -9.68
CA TRP A 877 16.85 20.62 -8.29
C TRP A 877 15.65 20.59 -7.33
N ASP A 878 14.87 21.67 -7.23
CA ASP A 878 13.80 21.77 -6.23
C ASP A 878 12.66 20.76 -6.44
N GLU A 879 12.29 20.51 -7.70
CA GLU A 879 11.24 19.55 -8.06
C GLU A 879 11.67 18.11 -7.76
N MET A 880 12.87 17.73 -8.23
CA MET A 880 13.45 16.41 -7.99
C MET A 880 13.71 16.16 -6.51
N LEU A 881 14.25 17.17 -5.80
CA LEU A 881 14.48 17.15 -4.36
C LEU A 881 13.19 16.85 -3.60
N SER A 882 12.12 17.58 -3.91
CA SER A 882 10.82 17.40 -3.28
C SER A 882 10.24 16.01 -3.59
N LEU A 883 10.32 15.53 -4.84
CA LEU A 883 9.82 14.21 -5.23
C LEU A 883 10.59 13.07 -4.57
N ILE A 884 11.93 13.11 -4.60
CA ILE A 884 12.77 12.08 -3.98
C ILE A 884 12.52 12.03 -2.48
N VAL A 885 12.55 13.16 -1.77
CA VAL A 885 12.33 13.18 -0.31
C VAL A 885 10.92 12.71 0.08
N ASN A 886 9.90 13.11 -0.68
CA ASN A 886 8.52 12.81 -0.32
C ASN A 886 8.09 11.40 -0.71
N ILE A 887 8.61 10.87 -1.82
CA ILE A 887 8.09 9.65 -2.45
C ILE A 887 9.11 8.50 -2.36
N ARG A 888 10.37 8.76 -2.72
CA ARG A 888 11.43 7.73 -2.83
C ARG A 888 12.70 8.08 -2.01
N PRO A 889 12.62 8.42 -0.70
CA PRO A 889 13.79 8.86 0.07
C PRO A 889 14.86 7.78 0.20
N GLU A 890 14.51 6.51 -0.02
CA GLU A 890 15.44 5.40 -0.04
C GLU A 890 16.46 5.49 -1.19
N ILE A 891 16.20 6.25 -2.25
CA ILE A 891 17.20 6.54 -3.31
C ILE A 891 18.48 7.11 -2.68
N LEU A 892 18.35 7.93 -1.64
CA LEU A 892 19.49 8.59 -1.00
C LEU A 892 20.17 7.71 0.05
N ILE A 893 19.40 6.83 0.69
CA ILE A 893 19.84 6.05 1.84
C ILE A 893 20.35 4.66 1.42
N PHE A 894 19.71 4.02 0.45
CA PHE A 894 19.90 2.61 0.11
C PHE A 894 20.66 2.36 -1.19
N TRP A 895 20.60 3.25 -2.17
CA TRP A 895 21.35 3.07 -3.42
C TRP A 895 22.85 3.23 -3.19
N LYS A 896 23.64 2.30 -3.71
CA LYS A 896 25.11 2.36 -3.65
C LYS A 896 25.59 3.56 -4.45
N ASN A 897 25.10 3.72 -5.68
CA ASN A 897 25.35 4.88 -6.52
C ASN A 897 24.28 5.96 -6.30
N LEU A 898 24.72 7.20 -6.10
CA LEU A 898 23.82 8.34 -6.00
C LEU A 898 23.69 9.06 -7.34
N PRO A 899 22.50 9.57 -7.69
CA PRO A 899 22.32 10.44 -8.84
C PRO A 899 22.81 11.88 -8.53
N LEU A 900 23.92 12.02 -7.80
CA LEU A 900 24.52 13.30 -7.38
C LEU A 900 25.97 13.42 -7.90
N LYS A 901 26.57 14.61 -7.79
CA LYS A 901 27.99 14.84 -8.14
C LYS A 901 28.91 14.25 -7.07
N LYS A 902 30.20 14.02 -7.36
CA LYS A 902 31.16 13.48 -6.37
C LYS A 902 31.28 14.30 -5.07
N SER A 903 31.11 15.61 -5.14
CA SER A 903 31.06 16.53 -4.00
C SER A 903 29.61 16.72 -3.48
N TYR A 904 28.86 15.63 -3.28
CA TYR A 904 27.44 15.72 -2.95
C TYR A 904 27.15 16.03 -1.48
N LEU A 905 28.13 16.14 -0.59
CA LEU A 905 27.87 16.23 0.85
C LEU A 905 27.03 17.45 1.24
N LYS A 906 27.27 18.60 0.60
CA LYS A 906 26.45 19.80 0.77
C LYS A 906 25.00 19.57 0.32
N GLN A 907 24.84 18.92 -0.82
CA GLN A 907 23.53 18.52 -1.38
C GLN A 907 22.81 17.56 -0.42
N LEU A 908 23.49 16.51 0.05
CA LEU A 908 22.94 15.54 0.99
C LEU A 908 22.55 16.17 2.33
N ASN A 909 23.28 17.20 2.79
CA ASN A 909 22.89 17.94 3.98
C ASN A 909 21.55 18.66 3.80
N MET A 910 21.34 19.31 2.66
CA MET A 910 20.05 19.95 2.32
C MET A 910 18.92 18.92 2.22
N PHE A 911 19.17 17.77 1.58
CA PHE A 911 18.22 16.64 1.58
C PHE A 911 17.86 16.21 2.99
N SER A 912 18.86 16.08 3.87
CA SER A 912 18.68 15.64 5.25
C SER A 912 17.81 16.61 6.07
N GLU A 913 17.92 17.92 5.84
CA GLU A 913 17.06 18.92 6.49
C GLU A 913 15.59 18.77 6.04
N LEU A 914 15.35 18.54 4.75
CA LEU A 914 13.99 18.29 4.24
C LEU A 914 13.42 16.95 4.70
N ILE A 915 14.23 15.89 4.73
CA ILE A 915 13.82 14.60 5.28
C ILE A 915 13.43 14.77 6.75
N SER A 916 14.23 15.51 7.53
CA SER A 916 13.97 15.77 8.95
C SER A 916 12.63 16.48 9.20
N THR A 917 12.18 17.32 8.26
CA THR A 917 10.92 18.07 8.39
C THR A 917 9.70 17.34 7.82
N ARG A 918 9.90 16.42 6.86
CA ARG A 918 8.79 15.79 6.11
C ARG A 918 8.58 14.30 6.38
N ARG A 919 9.60 13.59 6.89
CA ARG A 919 9.60 12.13 7.09
C ARG A 919 9.74 11.73 8.56
N TYR A 920 9.61 12.69 9.47
CA TYR A 920 9.52 12.47 10.91
C TYR A 920 8.24 13.14 11.40
N ASP A 921 7.33 12.37 11.98
CA ASP A 921 6.04 12.86 12.47
C ASP A 921 5.77 12.36 13.91
N MET A 922 5.09 13.17 14.72
CA MET A 922 4.61 12.80 16.06
C MET A 922 3.42 11.83 16.02
N GLU A 923 2.69 11.76 14.90
CA GLU A 923 1.64 10.75 14.66
C GLU A 923 2.20 9.37 14.29
N SER A 924 3.52 9.22 14.24
CA SER A 924 4.16 7.92 14.09
C SER A 924 3.61 6.95 15.15
N PRO A 925 3.39 5.66 14.81
CA PRO A 925 3.03 4.61 15.79
C PRO A 925 3.97 4.60 17.01
N LEU A 926 5.13 5.23 16.86
CA LEU A 926 6.15 5.45 17.86
C LEU A 926 5.71 6.11 19.15
N ALA A 927 4.78 7.07 19.14
CA ALA A 927 4.28 7.75 20.34
C ALA A 927 3.51 6.82 21.31
N SER A 928 3.20 5.60 20.86
CA SER A 928 2.64 4.48 21.63
C SER A 928 3.38 3.16 21.38
N SER A 929 4.51 3.19 20.66
CA SER A 929 5.21 1.99 20.20
C SER A 929 6.08 1.39 21.29
N ALA A 930 6.34 0.09 21.15
CA ALA A 930 7.40 -0.55 21.89
C ALA A 930 8.80 0.02 21.58
N ILE A 931 9.06 0.68 20.43
CA ILE A 931 10.37 1.29 20.11
C ILE A 931 10.68 2.55 20.95
N GLU A 932 9.69 3.41 21.29
CA GLU A 932 9.91 4.53 22.23
C GLU A 932 10.31 3.99 23.63
N HIS A 933 9.86 2.78 23.97
CA HIS A 933 10.25 2.04 25.17
C HIS A 933 11.59 1.31 25.05
N LEU A 934 12.03 0.91 23.84
CA LEU A 934 13.41 0.49 23.58
C LEU A 934 14.38 1.69 23.71
N TYR A 935 13.91 2.92 23.48
CA TYR A 935 14.72 4.13 23.61
C TYR A 935 14.86 4.61 25.06
N ASN A 936 13.73 4.66 25.78
CA ASN A 936 13.69 5.03 27.18
C ASN A 936 14.08 3.82 28.01
N THR A 937 15.16 3.88 28.79
CA THR A 937 15.63 2.82 29.71
C THR A 937 14.62 2.38 30.80
N SER A 938 13.35 2.72 30.67
CA SER A 938 12.20 2.18 31.39
C SER A 938 11.51 1.11 30.53
N GLU A 939 11.90 -0.14 30.74
CA GLU A 939 11.40 -1.30 29.99
C GLU A 939 10.10 -1.91 30.55
N PHE A 940 9.47 -2.69 29.66
CA PHE A 940 8.19 -3.39 29.70
C PHE A 940 8.01 -4.36 30.89
N GLU A 941 6.76 -4.80 31.08
CA GLU A 941 6.41 -6.02 31.82
C GLU A 941 6.97 -7.24 31.07
N ALA A 942 8.24 -7.56 31.28
CA ALA A 942 8.83 -8.81 30.78
C ALA A 942 8.12 -10.01 31.44
N GLU A 943 7.92 -11.09 30.68
CA GLU A 943 7.45 -12.37 31.22
C GLU A 943 8.32 -12.83 32.40
N ASN A 944 7.71 -13.51 33.38
CA ASN A 944 8.38 -14.01 34.59
C ASN A 944 9.47 -15.07 34.35
N GLU A 945 9.80 -15.37 33.09
CA GLU A 945 10.78 -16.40 32.72
C GLU A 945 12.20 -15.92 33.05
N LYS A 946 12.88 -16.62 33.97
CA LYS A 946 14.16 -16.21 34.57
C LYS A 946 15.34 -16.87 33.87
N ILE A 947 16.25 -16.08 33.28
CA ILE A 947 17.44 -16.59 32.60
C ILE A 947 18.66 -16.49 33.51
N ASN A 948 19.58 -17.44 33.44
CA ASN A 948 20.85 -17.35 34.17
C ASN A 948 21.64 -16.07 33.79
N GLN A 949 21.78 -15.15 34.75
CA GLN A 949 22.40 -13.83 34.53
C GLN A 949 23.87 -13.92 34.13
N LYS A 950 24.63 -14.85 34.73
CA LYS A 950 26.06 -15.05 34.45
C LYS A 950 26.27 -15.55 33.02
N PHE A 951 25.40 -16.45 32.57
CA PHE A 951 25.39 -16.92 31.19
C PHE A 951 25.06 -15.77 30.23
N MET A 952 23.98 -15.04 30.50
CA MET A 952 23.53 -13.94 29.63
C MET A 952 24.58 -12.83 29.49
N SER A 953 25.28 -12.49 30.59
CA SER A 953 26.37 -11.52 30.54
C SER A 953 27.45 -11.96 29.55
N LYS A 954 27.90 -13.22 29.62
CA LYS A 954 28.91 -13.76 28.69
C LYS A 954 28.38 -13.90 27.26
N PHE A 955 27.10 -14.20 27.10
CA PHE A 955 26.48 -14.39 25.79
C PHE A 955 26.31 -13.06 25.04
N MET A 956 26.03 -11.96 25.76
CA MET A 956 25.79 -10.64 25.16
C MET A 956 27.03 -9.73 25.04
N SER A 957 28.15 -10.08 25.69
CA SER A 957 29.40 -9.29 25.64
C SER A 957 30.65 -10.10 25.25
N LYS A 958 31.71 -9.39 24.86
CA LYS A 958 33.07 -9.90 24.68
C LYS A 958 34.01 -9.23 25.70
N ASP A 959 34.53 -10.01 26.65
CA ASP A 959 35.23 -9.50 27.86
C ASP A 959 36.34 -8.45 27.57
N ALA A 960 37.17 -8.66 26.54
CA ALA A 960 38.25 -7.73 26.22
C ALA A 960 37.79 -6.45 25.51
N GLN A 961 36.73 -6.52 24.68
CA GLN A 961 36.28 -5.43 23.80
C GLN A 961 35.20 -4.54 24.43
N ASP A 962 34.48 -5.03 25.44
CA ASP A 962 33.28 -4.40 25.98
C ASP A 962 33.45 -3.79 27.37
N ARG A 963 34.69 -3.58 27.83
CA ARG A 963 34.97 -3.05 29.19
C ARG A 963 34.27 -1.71 29.48
N ASP A 964 34.14 -0.85 28.47
CA ASP A 964 33.47 0.45 28.53
C ASP A 964 31.93 0.35 28.65
N VAL A 965 31.33 -0.80 28.30
CA VAL A 965 29.87 -1.03 28.35
C VAL A 965 29.45 -2.14 29.32
N GLN A 966 30.38 -2.88 29.90
CA GLN A 966 30.10 -4.05 30.77
C GLN A 966 29.22 -3.72 31.98
N TRP A 967 29.44 -2.57 32.62
CA TRP A 967 28.61 -2.12 33.74
C TRP A 967 27.16 -1.86 33.33
N ASP A 968 26.96 -1.25 32.16
CA ASP A 968 25.63 -0.96 31.64
C ASP A 968 24.90 -2.26 31.25
N LEU A 969 25.63 -3.28 30.77
CA LEU A 969 25.08 -4.60 30.48
C LEU A 969 24.61 -5.30 31.77
N MET A 970 25.44 -5.28 32.81
CA MET A 970 25.08 -5.89 34.10
C MET A 970 23.83 -5.26 34.69
N LYS A 971 23.72 -3.92 34.62
CA LYS A 971 22.51 -3.19 35.02
C LYS A 971 21.27 -3.63 34.24
N LEU A 972 21.40 -3.81 32.92
CA LEU A 972 20.29 -4.25 32.07
C LEU A 972 19.83 -5.65 32.47
N ILE A 973 20.74 -6.62 32.56
CA ILE A 973 20.41 -8.01 32.91
C ILE A 973 19.75 -8.09 34.28
N LEU A 974 20.29 -7.39 35.29
CA LEU A 974 19.71 -7.35 36.64
C LEU A 974 18.30 -6.77 36.68
N SER A 975 17.97 -5.87 35.75
CA SER A 975 16.65 -5.26 35.67
C SER A 975 15.56 -6.21 35.16
N TRP A 976 15.93 -7.28 34.45
CA TRP A 976 14.98 -8.25 33.92
C TRP A 976 14.31 -9.11 35.01
N ASP A 977 15.01 -9.37 36.11
CA ASP A 977 14.54 -10.30 37.16
C ASP A 977 13.99 -9.58 38.41
N ASN A 978 14.19 -8.27 38.56
CA ASN A 978 13.87 -7.58 39.82
C ASN A 978 13.39 -6.14 39.60
N LYS A 979 12.07 -5.90 39.74
CA LYS A 979 11.45 -4.57 39.53
C LYS A 979 11.95 -3.50 40.52
N GLU A 980 12.52 -3.88 41.67
CA GLU A 980 12.94 -2.95 42.74
C GLU A 980 14.43 -2.54 42.69
N LYS A 981 15.33 -3.31 42.06
CA LYS A 981 16.79 -3.01 42.00
C LYS A 981 17.18 -1.99 40.92
N ARG A 982 16.26 -1.06 40.60
CA ARG A 982 16.39 -0.05 39.53
C ARG A 982 17.40 1.09 39.83
N ALA A 983 18.04 1.12 41.00
CA ALA A 983 18.80 2.28 41.50
C ALA A 983 20.27 2.02 41.88
N ALA A 984 20.92 0.95 41.41
CA ALA A 984 22.34 0.73 41.70
C ALA A 984 23.22 1.78 40.97
N LYS A 985 23.93 2.64 41.71
CA LYS A 985 24.90 3.63 41.16
C LYS A 985 26.25 2.99 40.85
N ARG A 986 27.01 3.56 39.90
CA ARG A 986 28.41 3.16 39.65
C ARG A 986 29.22 3.36 40.95
N PRO A 987 30.08 2.41 41.37
CA PRO A 987 31.01 2.66 42.46
C PRO A 987 31.92 3.84 42.07
N GLY A 988 31.83 4.95 42.81
CA GLY A 988 32.70 6.14 42.61
C GLY A 988 32.07 7.40 41.99
N GLU A 989 30.79 7.40 41.59
CA GLU A 989 30.12 8.65 41.17
C GLU A 989 29.59 9.43 42.40
N SER A 990 30.45 10.28 42.98
CA SER A 990 30.03 11.31 43.94
C SER A 990 29.33 12.48 43.22
N LEU A 991 28.21 12.94 43.77
CA LEU A 991 27.48 14.13 43.34
C LEU A 991 28.39 15.38 43.26
N ASN A 992 28.44 16.00 42.08
CA ASN A 992 28.55 17.44 41.82
C ASN A 992 28.13 17.57 40.34
N VAL A 993 27.01 18.19 39.97
CA VAL A 993 26.63 19.58 40.21
C VAL A 993 25.09 19.67 40.12
N ASN A 994 24.42 20.16 41.14
CA ASN A 994 23.21 20.95 40.94
C ASN A 994 23.45 22.30 41.60
N PHE A 995 23.25 23.36 40.83
CA PHE A 995 23.31 24.72 41.33
C PHE A 995 22.29 24.90 42.48
N THR A 996 22.82 25.51 43.55
CA THR A 996 22.16 26.20 44.66
C THR A 996 21.34 25.39 45.68
N GLY A 997 21.91 25.27 46.88
CA GLY A 997 21.19 25.57 48.13
C GLY A 997 20.95 24.42 49.11
N MET A 998 21.74 24.41 50.19
CA MET A 998 21.57 23.72 51.48
C MET A 998 22.09 22.27 51.66
N ARG A 999 22.83 22.09 52.77
CA ARG A 999 23.71 20.96 53.14
C ARG A 999 22.94 19.66 53.49
N PRO A 1000 23.46 18.46 53.15
CA PRO A 1000 22.91 17.18 53.59
C PRO A 1000 23.49 16.67 54.92
N ARG A 1001 22.66 16.00 55.73
CA ARG A 1001 23.08 15.13 56.85
C ARG A 1001 23.62 13.79 56.31
N ARG A 1002 24.69 13.26 56.90
CA ARG A 1002 25.32 11.96 56.56
C ARG A 1002 24.51 10.77 57.11
N PRO A 1003 24.34 9.65 56.37
CA PRO A 1003 24.00 8.33 56.94
C PRO A 1003 25.26 7.45 57.18
N ARG A 1004 25.08 6.42 58.03
CA ARG A 1004 26.10 5.59 58.72
C ARG A 1004 26.70 4.46 57.86
N ILE A 1005 27.85 3.96 58.33
CA ILE A 1005 28.89 3.15 57.64
C ILE A 1005 28.60 1.62 57.56
N GLU A 1006 27.42 1.14 57.93
CA GLU A 1006 27.23 -0.31 58.17
C GLU A 1006 26.86 -1.16 56.93
N HIS A 1007 26.67 -0.57 55.73
CA HIS A 1007 26.32 -1.33 54.51
C HIS A 1007 27.47 -1.51 53.50
N LEU A 1008 28.72 -1.22 53.88
CA LEU A 1008 29.89 -1.31 52.99
C LEU A 1008 30.63 -2.67 53.05
N ALA A 1009 30.33 -3.52 54.03
CA ALA A 1009 31.07 -4.76 54.26
C ALA A 1009 30.67 -5.92 53.31
N GLU A 1010 29.39 -6.07 52.96
CA GLU A 1010 28.93 -7.18 52.09
C GLU A 1010 29.31 -7.01 50.61
N ALA A 1011 29.52 -5.77 50.14
CA ALA A 1011 29.90 -5.51 48.75
C ALA A 1011 31.37 -5.85 48.43
N PHE A 1012 32.23 -5.96 49.45
CA PHE A 1012 33.66 -6.24 49.27
C PHE A 1012 33.96 -7.74 49.13
N GLU A 1013 33.13 -8.62 49.68
CA GLU A 1013 33.30 -10.09 49.58
C GLU A 1013 33.03 -10.61 48.15
N ILE A 1014 32.13 -9.99 47.39
CA ILE A 1014 31.74 -10.43 46.03
C ILE A 1014 32.81 -10.12 44.97
N LEU A 1015 33.74 -9.20 45.24
CA LEU A 1015 34.74 -8.71 44.26
C LEU A 1015 36.13 -9.35 44.39
N ARG A 1016 36.34 -10.27 45.35
CA ARG A 1016 37.66 -10.88 45.61
C ARG A 1016 38.24 -11.73 44.45
N PRO A 1017 37.46 -12.41 43.57
CA PRO A 1017 38.05 -13.22 42.50
C PRO A 1017 38.50 -12.45 41.24
N VAL A 1018 38.29 -11.13 41.14
CA VAL A 1018 38.58 -10.35 39.92
C VAL A 1018 39.80 -9.43 40.08
N LEU A 1019 40.47 -9.46 41.25
CA LEU A 1019 41.60 -8.59 41.57
C LEU A 1019 42.90 -9.34 41.92
N ILE A 1020 43.08 -10.58 41.44
CA ILE A 1020 44.39 -11.25 41.36
C ILE A 1020 44.65 -11.68 39.92
#